data_AF-A0A2E8H817-F1
#
_entry.id   AF-A0A2E8H817-F1
#
_cell.length_a   1.000
_cell.length_b   1.000
_cell.length_c   1.000
_cell.angle_alpha   90.00
_cell.angle_beta   90.00
_cell.angle_gamma   90.00
#
_symmetry.space_group_name_H-M   'P 1'
#
loop_
_entity.id
_entity.type
_entity.pdbx_description
1 polymer ?
#
loop_
_entity_poly.entity_id
_entity_poly.type
_entity_poly.pdbx_seq_one_letter_code
_entity_poly.pdbx_strand_id
1 'polypeptide(L)'
;MTVSDRPDRFVALTVPRSDPTVAEFSLTLDGPWRPATVYPGGFVDEWRANEPAAWNRAVTEGVVPAGDQCILWNYFFDVDTPVPQAHLRLRSLRTNTTIQTHSIDLAVIGDVTVIDRRNVVDLCRGRLPSGWSLACSPVSTGVKSIHRVVTTRQVAVDREQPRTEVVDADLAPLHIGLNTRGWQRIYVGMEPYSPCRLWLTKQAVWYEIPNYLVDSPNTNDNIKSGEGDRLKQEFYVGCADLTHQDICISPGGARRWRDVSIRYIKLVPMSAAEVDHHRQVRERARNEGRTFAAYMEPCTPATHEPRISTMRDHIRNRVRQNVLRGSDEVFVHAIRIGSRAWYHSDVVDRLLEGPQDAANEHGWLNFMRWMRQGDPMAVAIQEARQAGLRILTDVGMNSTYSGAHLHYGVLTERFAAQHPEYHCPDLRGRFDYRLEPVREYAVSIVRELLLKYDTDGIHLDFARWGNRQAYDVPSLVLVLEQIARIRTEASEKWDHPVTLSARIPFEELAATEAGEPVFIEALSQWAAAGLLDRFMVCLHEPGRSRLAEEPSLRHYADAVQGTDVEFWLDMYQGTWHTGGGPVRDLEIARSLVAQGVDGGVFYYMGHRAVEWESINWQMKLLDVPEAVVDPHHPRATPSPQ
;
A
#
# COMPACT_ATOMS: atom_id res chain seq x y z
N MET A 1 -9.99 29.12 -16.23
CA MET A 1 -10.37 28.53 -14.93
C MET A 1 -10.11 29.56 -13.85
N THR A 2 -11.15 30.09 -13.21
CA THR A 2 -11.12 31.23 -12.27
C THR A 2 -11.71 30.76 -10.94
N VAL A 3 -10.90 30.39 -9.94
CA VAL A 3 -11.38 29.86 -8.63
C VAL A 3 -12.27 28.59 -8.73
N SER A 4 -12.67 28.16 -9.94
CA SER A 4 -13.90 27.42 -10.21
C SER A 4 -13.74 25.96 -10.62
N ASP A 5 -12.56 25.51 -11.08
CA ASP A 5 -12.52 24.25 -11.86
C ASP A 5 -11.67 23.12 -11.23
N ARG A 6 -11.60 23.14 -9.88
CA ARG A 6 -11.54 22.04 -8.87
C ARG A 6 -10.37 21.02 -8.86
N PRO A 7 -9.70 20.88 -7.69
CA PRO A 7 -9.07 19.58 -7.34
C PRO A 7 -9.86 18.69 -6.36
N ASP A 8 -10.77 19.24 -5.54
CA ASP A 8 -11.76 18.57 -4.63
C ASP A 8 -12.30 19.48 -3.49
N ARG A 9 -12.08 20.80 -3.64
CA ARG A 9 -12.73 21.95 -2.97
C ARG A 9 -12.21 22.40 -1.62
N PHE A 10 -10.90 22.44 -1.52
CA PHE A 10 -10.21 23.42 -0.69
C PHE A 10 -10.13 24.78 -1.37
N VAL A 11 -9.76 25.80 -0.59
CA VAL A 11 -9.52 27.17 -1.10
C VAL A 11 -8.06 27.28 -1.49
N ALA A 12 -7.79 27.36 -2.78
CA ALA A 12 -6.44 27.54 -3.31
C ALA A 12 -5.99 29.00 -3.17
N LEU A 13 -4.77 29.20 -2.66
CA LEU A 13 -4.11 30.49 -2.58
C LEU A 13 -2.79 30.45 -3.36
N THR A 14 -2.69 31.29 -4.38
CA THR A 14 -1.46 31.48 -5.16
C THR A 14 -0.94 32.88 -4.88
N VAL A 15 0.02 32.97 -3.95
CA VAL A 15 0.63 34.22 -3.54
C VAL A 15 2.13 34.00 -3.45
N PRO A 16 2.96 34.74 -4.20
CA PRO A 16 4.41 34.69 -4.03
C PRO A 16 4.80 35.11 -2.60
N ARG A 17 5.65 34.31 -1.95
CA ARG A 17 6.09 34.52 -0.56
C ARG A 17 7.60 34.68 -0.53
N SER A 18 8.09 35.87 -0.21
CA SER A 18 9.54 36.15 -0.09
C SER A 18 10.14 35.68 1.24
N ASP A 19 9.30 35.43 2.25
CA ASP A 19 9.66 34.88 3.55
C ASP A 19 8.56 33.90 4.04
N PRO A 20 8.81 33.07 5.07
CA PRO A 20 7.76 32.21 5.63
C PRO A 20 6.54 33.01 6.07
N THR A 21 5.35 32.49 5.79
CA THR A 21 4.08 33.19 6.07
C THR A 21 3.17 32.37 6.97
N VAL A 22 2.33 33.05 7.73
CA VAL A 22 1.25 32.44 8.52
C VAL A 22 -0.08 32.67 7.81
N ALA A 23 -0.78 31.58 7.51
CA ALA A 23 -2.17 31.59 7.09
C ALA A 23 -3.07 31.61 8.33
N GLU A 24 -3.94 32.60 8.40
CA GLU A 24 -4.89 32.76 9.50
C GLU A 24 -6.29 32.97 8.94
N PHE A 25 -7.31 32.41 9.59
CA PHE A 25 -8.70 32.62 9.23
C PHE A 25 -9.49 33.31 10.34
N SER A 26 -10.58 33.96 9.97
CA SER A 26 -11.59 34.53 10.87
C SER A 26 -12.98 34.41 10.26
N LEU A 27 -14.01 34.23 11.10
CA LEU A 27 -15.41 34.18 10.64
C LEU A 27 -15.97 35.57 10.33
N THR A 28 -15.32 36.63 10.81
CA THR A 28 -15.69 38.04 10.55
C THR A 28 -14.42 38.87 10.40
N LEU A 29 -14.47 39.97 9.66
CA LEU A 29 -13.27 40.77 9.38
C LEU A 29 -12.61 41.32 10.66
N ASP A 30 -13.43 41.74 11.63
CA ASP A 30 -13.01 42.29 12.93
C ASP A 30 -12.89 41.23 14.03
N GLY A 31 -13.12 39.96 13.70
CA GLY A 31 -13.07 38.84 14.64
C GLY A 31 -11.66 38.40 15.02
N PRO A 32 -11.56 37.46 15.99
CA PRO A 32 -10.28 36.85 16.34
C PRO A 32 -9.76 35.99 15.20
N TRP A 33 -8.53 36.26 14.77
CA TRP A 33 -7.81 35.48 13.77
C TRP A 33 -7.17 34.25 14.41
N ARG A 34 -7.30 33.10 13.75
CA ARG A 34 -6.78 31.81 14.21
C ARG A 34 -5.91 31.18 13.13
N PRO A 35 -4.88 30.38 13.49
CA PRO A 35 -4.16 29.57 12.51
C PRO A 35 -5.11 28.78 11.62
N ALA A 36 -4.88 28.84 10.30
CA ALA A 36 -5.61 28.05 9.32
C ALA A 36 -4.90 26.70 9.10
N THR A 37 -5.66 25.61 8.95
CA THR A 37 -5.16 24.31 8.53
C THR A 37 -4.89 24.36 7.02
N VAL A 38 -3.64 24.57 6.62
CA VAL A 38 -3.25 24.70 5.20
C VAL A 38 -2.33 23.56 4.75
N TYR A 39 -2.54 23.11 3.51
CA TYR A 39 -1.73 22.09 2.85
C TYR A 39 -0.77 22.77 1.88
N PRO A 40 0.56 22.64 2.06
CA PRO A 40 1.53 23.10 1.07
C PRO A 40 1.37 22.29 -0.22
N GLY A 41 1.09 22.99 -1.32
CA GLY A 41 0.93 22.42 -2.65
C GLY A 41 -0.39 22.77 -3.34
N GLY A 42 -0.52 22.37 -4.61
CA GLY A 42 -1.70 22.56 -5.45
C GLY A 42 -2.78 21.49 -5.31
N PHE A 43 -2.48 20.35 -4.68
CA PHE A 43 -3.42 19.26 -4.43
C PHE A 43 -3.11 18.51 -3.12
N VAL A 44 -4.07 17.73 -2.63
CA VAL A 44 -4.06 17.05 -1.32
C VAL A 44 -2.97 15.99 -1.16
N ASP A 45 -2.16 15.73 -2.19
CA ASP A 45 -1.15 14.68 -2.22
C ASP A 45 0.31 15.21 -2.32
N GLU A 46 0.50 16.51 -2.61
CA GLU A 46 1.83 17.15 -2.71
C GLU A 46 2.60 17.17 -1.40
N TRP A 47 1.92 16.98 -0.28
CA TRP A 47 2.55 16.89 1.04
C TRP A 47 3.55 15.76 1.18
N ARG A 48 3.47 14.74 0.32
CA ARG A 48 4.44 13.62 0.34
C ARG A 48 5.86 14.09 0.06
N ALA A 49 6.01 15.12 -0.78
CA ALA A 49 7.29 15.75 -1.09
C ALA A 49 7.73 16.77 -0.02
N ASN A 50 6.85 17.14 0.92
CA ASN A 50 7.15 18.09 1.98
C ASN A 50 7.79 17.39 3.18
N GLU A 51 8.79 18.05 3.80
CA GLU A 51 9.34 17.63 5.08
C GLU A 51 8.22 17.54 6.14
N PRO A 52 8.14 16.46 6.97
CA PRO A 52 7.09 16.30 7.97
C PRO A 52 6.93 17.50 8.91
N ALA A 53 8.05 18.11 9.33
CA ALA A 53 8.03 19.31 10.16
C ALA A 53 7.37 20.51 9.47
N ALA A 54 7.63 20.71 8.17
CA ALA A 54 7.00 21.77 7.39
C ALA A 54 5.49 21.53 7.24
N TRP A 55 5.09 20.29 6.96
CA TRP A 55 3.68 19.89 6.91
C TRP A 55 2.98 20.15 8.24
N ASN A 56 3.53 19.68 9.35
CA ASN A 56 2.92 19.83 10.66
C ASN A 56 2.67 21.29 11.00
N ARG A 57 3.67 22.15 10.81
CA ARG A 57 3.52 23.58 11.04
C ARG A 57 2.46 24.21 10.14
N ALA A 58 2.35 23.76 8.89
CA ALA A 58 1.31 24.23 7.98
C ALA A 58 -0.11 23.87 8.47
N VAL A 59 -0.32 22.65 8.97
CA VAL A 59 -1.65 22.18 9.39
C VAL A 59 -2.02 22.53 10.84
N THR A 60 -1.05 22.84 11.70
CA THR A 60 -1.30 23.21 13.11
C THR A 60 -1.15 24.70 13.38
N GLU A 61 -0.14 25.34 12.79
CA GLU A 61 0.22 26.75 13.03
C GLU A 61 -0.16 27.65 11.84
N GLY A 62 -0.60 27.08 10.71
CA GLY A 62 -0.82 27.81 9.47
C GLY A 62 0.48 28.30 8.83
N VAL A 63 1.65 27.85 9.30
CA VAL A 63 2.93 28.37 8.81
C VAL A 63 3.37 27.61 7.57
N VAL A 64 3.55 28.34 6.47
CA VAL A 64 4.03 27.81 5.20
C VAL A 64 5.40 28.40 4.83
N PRO A 65 6.30 27.62 4.21
CA PRO A 65 7.59 28.12 3.74
C PRO A 65 7.45 29.26 2.71
N ALA A 66 8.54 30.03 2.58
CA ALA A 66 8.71 30.95 1.45
C ALA A 66 8.65 30.19 0.12
N GLY A 67 8.22 30.86 -0.95
CA GLY A 67 8.05 30.26 -2.27
C GLY A 67 6.80 30.75 -3.00
N ASP A 68 6.61 30.27 -4.22
CA ASP A 68 5.48 30.60 -5.10
C ASP A 68 4.45 29.48 -5.21
N GLN A 69 4.72 28.33 -4.59
CA GLN A 69 3.82 27.18 -4.59
C GLN A 69 2.42 27.56 -4.10
N CYS A 70 1.40 26.96 -4.73
CA CYS A 70 0.04 27.04 -4.23
C CYS A 70 -0.04 26.49 -2.79
N ILE A 71 -1.00 26.97 -2.01
CA ILE A 71 -1.40 26.33 -0.75
C ILE A 71 -2.91 26.13 -0.77
N LEU A 72 -3.37 25.05 -0.15
CA LEU A 72 -4.79 24.74 -0.04
C LEU A 72 -5.26 24.93 1.39
N TRP A 73 -6.23 25.79 1.62
CA TRP A 73 -6.87 25.90 2.92
C TRP A 73 -7.98 24.84 3.08
N ASN A 74 -7.74 23.91 4.00
CA ASN A 74 -8.72 22.89 4.39
C ASN A 74 -9.61 23.43 5.52
N TYR A 75 -10.57 24.27 5.14
CA TYR A 75 -11.49 24.92 6.07
C TYR A 75 -12.40 23.92 6.84
N PHE A 76 -12.52 22.65 6.42
CA PHE A 76 -13.29 21.64 7.16
C PHE A 76 -12.65 21.26 8.50
N PHE A 77 -11.33 21.46 8.64
CA PHE A 77 -10.66 21.35 9.95
C PHE A 77 -10.86 22.59 10.82
N ASP A 78 -11.23 23.73 10.25
CA ASP A 78 -11.15 25.02 10.95
C ASP A 78 -12.53 25.60 11.31
N VAL A 79 -13.49 25.47 10.40
CA VAL A 79 -14.81 26.09 10.49
C VAL A 79 -15.78 25.09 11.10
N ASP A 80 -16.14 25.32 12.36
CA ASP A 80 -16.91 24.39 13.16
C ASP A 80 -18.43 24.63 13.08
N THR A 81 -18.84 25.77 12.55
CA THR A 81 -20.21 26.25 12.42
C THR A 81 -20.51 26.59 10.96
N PRO A 82 -21.70 26.27 10.42
CA PRO A 82 -22.05 26.71 9.07
C PRO A 82 -22.04 28.23 9.00
N VAL A 83 -21.10 28.79 8.23
CA VAL A 83 -21.05 30.22 7.93
C VAL A 83 -21.03 30.39 6.40
N PRO A 84 -21.74 31.39 5.86
CA PRO A 84 -21.74 31.64 4.43
C PRO A 84 -20.39 32.20 3.95
N GLN A 85 -19.67 32.87 4.84
CA GLN A 85 -18.42 33.54 4.51
C GLN A 85 -17.41 33.38 5.64
N ALA A 86 -16.13 33.30 5.25
CA ALA A 86 -15.00 33.41 6.15
C ALA A 86 -13.93 34.29 5.49
N HIS A 87 -13.02 34.83 6.30
CA HIS A 87 -11.88 35.59 5.82
C HIS A 87 -10.61 34.80 6.05
N LEU A 88 -9.73 34.79 5.07
CA LEU A 88 -8.43 34.14 5.13
C LEU A 88 -7.37 35.19 4.84
N ARG A 89 -6.34 35.30 5.67
CA ARG A 89 -5.23 36.22 5.44
C ARG A 89 -3.89 35.50 5.50
N LEU A 90 -2.94 36.02 4.75
CA LEU A 90 -1.54 35.65 4.82
C LEU A 90 -0.74 36.79 5.46
N ARG A 91 0.08 36.46 6.44
CA ARG A 91 0.92 37.42 7.18
C ARG A 91 2.38 36.98 7.13
N SER A 92 3.29 37.89 6.84
CA SER A 92 4.73 37.61 6.93
C SER A 92 5.08 37.27 8.38
N LEU A 93 5.77 36.13 8.59
CA LEU A 93 6.22 35.74 9.91
C LEU A 93 7.33 36.67 10.41
N ARG A 94 8.15 37.20 9.50
CA ARG A 94 9.27 38.09 9.84
C ARG A 94 8.84 39.50 10.22
N THR A 95 7.97 40.12 9.42
CA THR A 95 7.58 41.53 9.60
C THR A 95 6.27 41.71 10.35
N ASN A 96 5.53 40.62 10.56
CA ASN A 96 4.18 40.65 11.11
C ASN A 96 3.18 41.46 10.26
N THR A 97 3.48 41.75 8.99
CA THR A 97 2.60 42.51 8.10
C THR A 97 1.69 41.59 7.30
N THR A 98 0.41 41.95 7.19
CA THR A 98 -0.54 41.27 6.29
C THR A 98 -0.11 41.47 4.84
N ILE A 99 0.11 40.36 4.14
CA ILE A 99 0.46 40.32 2.72
C ILE A 99 -0.81 40.40 1.88
N GLN A 100 -1.82 39.60 2.24
CA GLN A 100 -3.09 39.55 1.53
C GLN A 100 -4.23 39.10 2.45
N THR A 101 -5.44 39.57 2.17
CA THR A 101 -6.68 39.12 2.81
C THR A 101 -7.69 38.76 1.72
N HIS A 102 -8.35 37.62 1.88
CA HIS A 102 -9.36 37.09 0.99
C HIS A 102 -10.68 36.95 1.74
N SER A 103 -11.78 37.34 1.11
CA SER A 103 -13.13 37.03 1.57
C SER A 103 -13.61 35.80 0.81
N ILE A 104 -13.78 34.70 1.52
CA ILE A 104 -14.11 33.40 0.94
C ILE A 104 -15.60 33.14 1.17
N ASP A 105 -16.35 33.03 0.08
CA ASP A 105 -17.73 32.52 0.11
C ASP A 105 -17.70 31.00 0.22
N LEU A 106 -18.07 30.48 1.39
CA LEU A 106 -18.14 29.04 1.66
C LEU A 106 -19.44 28.41 1.14
N ALA A 107 -20.46 29.21 0.79
CA ALA A 107 -21.70 28.72 0.21
C ALA A 107 -21.51 28.26 -1.25
N VAL A 108 -20.54 28.85 -1.98
CA VAL A 108 -20.21 28.49 -3.37
C VAL A 108 -19.68 27.05 -3.51
N ILE A 109 -19.28 26.42 -2.40
CA ILE A 109 -18.78 25.03 -2.37
C ILE A 109 -19.97 24.01 -2.43
N GLY A 110 -21.20 24.49 -2.54
CA GLY A 110 -22.48 23.87 -2.17
C GLY A 110 -23.01 22.61 -2.86
N ASP A 111 -22.23 21.89 -3.68
CA ASP A 111 -22.64 20.53 -4.11
C ASP A 111 -21.92 19.40 -3.31
N VAL A 112 -21.00 19.75 -2.40
CA VAL A 112 -20.28 18.80 -1.55
C VAL A 112 -21.16 18.40 -0.36
N THR A 113 -21.37 17.09 -0.18
CA THR A 113 -21.97 16.57 1.06
C THR A 113 -20.87 16.32 2.08
N VAL A 114 -20.99 16.91 3.26
CA VAL A 114 -20.03 16.71 4.36
C VAL A 114 -20.73 15.99 5.50
N ILE A 115 -20.16 14.88 5.94
CA ILE A 115 -20.59 14.15 7.13
C ILE A 115 -19.61 14.48 8.24
N ASP A 116 -20.10 15.06 9.33
CA ASP A 116 -19.27 15.46 10.46
C ASP A 116 -20.09 15.46 11.77
N ARG A 117 -19.51 16.01 12.84
CA ARG A 117 -20.14 16.12 14.16
C ARG A 117 -21.56 16.72 14.15
N ARG A 118 -21.90 17.55 13.15
CA ARG A 118 -23.15 18.32 13.11
C ARG A 118 -24.32 17.49 12.64
N ASN A 119 -24.09 16.46 11.82
CA ASN A 119 -25.15 15.68 11.19
C ASN A 119 -24.99 14.16 11.34
N VAL A 120 -23.82 13.65 11.77
CA VAL A 120 -23.57 12.21 11.87
C VAL A 120 -24.59 11.49 12.78
N VAL A 121 -25.05 12.14 13.85
CA VAL A 121 -26.02 11.56 14.79
C VAL A 121 -27.34 11.29 14.08
N ASP A 122 -27.83 12.25 13.30
CA ASP A 122 -29.08 12.12 12.53
C ASP A 122 -28.94 11.08 11.43
N LEU A 123 -27.81 11.08 10.72
CA LEU A 123 -27.47 10.06 9.71
C LEU A 123 -27.33 8.65 10.32
N CYS A 124 -27.05 8.56 11.62
CA CYS A 124 -27.08 7.31 12.40
C CYS A 124 -28.44 7.04 13.06
N ARG A 125 -29.54 7.59 12.52
CA ARG A 125 -30.92 7.41 13.02
C ARG A 125 -31.12 7.98 14.44
N GLY A 126 -30.49 9.11 14.71
CA GLY A 126 -30.65 9.88 15.95
C GLY A 126 -29.77 9.44 17.12
N ARG A 127 -28.92 8.41 16.96
CA ARG A 127 -27.97 7.98 17.99
C ARG A 127 -26.72 7.34 17.41
N LEU A 128 -25.56 7.62 18.01
CA LEU A 128 -24.33 6.90 17.69
C LEU A 128 -24.34 5.49 18.32
N PRO A 129 -23.73 4.47 17.69
CA PRO A 129 -23.57 3.15 18.29
C PRO A 129 -22.74 3.19 19.58
N SER A 130 -22.85 2.14 20.40
CA SER A 130 -22.05 2.00 21.63
C SER A 130 -20.56 2.21 21.33
N GLY A 131 -19.87 2.96 22.19
CA GLY A 131 -18.45 3.33 22.09
C GLY A 131 -18.14 4.44 21.08
N TRP A 132 -19.06 4.82 20.19
CA TRP A 132 -18.92 6.01 19.35
C TRP A 132 -19.48 7.26 20.05
N SER A 133 -18.79 8.39 19.88
CA SER A 133 -19.13 9.64 20.55
C SER A 133 -18.68 10.86 19.73
N LEU A 134 -19.14 12.04 20.14
CA LEU A 134 -18.59 13.31 19.66
C LEU A 134 -17.66 13.87 20.73
N ALA A 135 -16.36 13.78 20.51
CA ALA A 135 -15.32 14.19 21.47
C ALA A 135 -14.21 14.99 20.78
N CYS A 136 -13.55 15.86 21.52
CA CYS A 136 -12.31 16.48 21.02
C CYS A 136 -11.23 15.40 20.98
N SER A 137 -10.47 15.33 19.88
CA SER A 137 -9.26 14.52 19.84
C SER A 137 -8.29 14.98 20.93
N PRO A 138 -7.52 14.10 21.59
CA PRO A 138 -6.51 14.50 22.58
C PRO A 138 -5.51 15.54 22.07
N VAL A 139 -5.33 15.61 20.75
CA VAL A 139 -4.40 16.51 20.06
C VAL A 139 -5.06 17.76 19.45
N SER A 140 -6.39 17.90 19.50
CA SER A 140 -7.13 18.96 18.81
C SER A 140 -7.71 19.98 19.81
N THR A 141 -7.49 21.28 19.55
CA THR A 141 -7.89 22.38 20.43
C THR A 141 -9.35 22.79 20.19
N GLY A 142 -10.28 21.97 20.70
CA GLY A 142 -11.62 22.45 21.08
C GLY A 142 -12.77 22.18 20.09
N VAL A 143 -12.52 21.52 18.95
CA VAL A 143 -13.61 21.11 18.07
C VAL A 143 -13.76 19.59 18.09
N LYS A 144 -15.01 19.13 18.25
CA LYS A 144 -15.34 17.70 18.37
C LYS A 144 -15.21 16.99 17.02
N SER A 145 -14.72 15.77 17.07
CA SER A 145 -14.64 14.81 15.96
C SER A 145 -15.56 13.63 16.23
N ILE A 146 -15.83 12.85 15.18
CA ILE A 146 -16.48 11.54 15.30
C ILE A 146 -15.45 10.59 15.91
N HIS A 147 -15.68 10.17 17.15
CA HIS A 147 -14.66 9.55 17.98
C HIS A 147 -15.06 8.14 18.43
N ARG A 148 -14.14 7.17 18.30
CA ARG A 148 -14.23 5.84 18.91
C ARG A 148 -12.98 5.59 19.74
N VAL A 149 -13.17 5.41 21.05
CA VAL A 149 -12.09 4.93 21.93
C VAL A 149 -11.88 3.44 21.66
N VAL A 150 -10.63 3.05 21.43
CA VAL A 150 -10.21 1.65 21.38
C VAL A 150 -9.55 1.32 22.70
N THR A 151 -10.25 0.59 23.56
CA THR A 151 -9.68 0.16 24.83
C THR A 151 -8.58 -0.85 24.56
N THR A 152 -7.37 -0.47 24.97
CA THR A 152 -6.20 -1.33 24.83
C THR A 152 -5.57 -1.59 26.19
N ARG A 153 -4.81 -2.69 26.27
CA ARG A 153 -3.95 -3.00 27.41
C ARG A 153 -2.52 -3.18 26.92
N GLN A 154 -1.56 -2.76 27.71
CA GLN A 154 -0.16 -3.11 27.47
C GLN A 154 0.10 -4.52 27.99
N VAL A 155 0.62 -5.37 27.12
CA VAL A 155 1.10 -6.70 27.46
C VAL A 155 2.61 -6.64 27.43
N ALA A 156 3.22 -6.93 28.58
CA ALA A 156 4.67 -7.04 28.67
C ALA A 156 5.14 -8.18 27.76
N VAL A 157 6.16 -7.87 26.95
CA VAL A 157 6.84 -8.84 26.09
C VAL A 157 8.28 -8.92 26.58
N ASP A 158 8.76 -10.13 26.89
CA ASP A 158 10.15 -10.29 27.32
C ASP A 158 11.09 -9.83 26.20
N ARG A 159 12.04 -8.94 26.55
CA ARG A 159 13.04 -8.35 25.64
C ARG A 159 12.51 -7.47 24.50
N GLU A 160 11.26 -7.05 24.52
CA GLU A 160 10.71 -6.06 23.58
C GLU A 160 9.95 -4.93 24.30
N GLN A 161 9.59 -3.87 23.57
CA GLN A 161 8.66 -2.87 24.07
C GLN A 161 7.29 -3.52 24.36
N PRO A 162 6.61 -3.13 25.46
CA PRO A 162 5.25 -3.58 25.73
C PRO A 162 4.35 -3.39 24.51
N ARG A 163 3.54 -4.41 24.21
CA ARG A 163 2.65 -4.41 23.05
C ARG A 163 1.24 -4.02 23.45
N THR A 164 0.59 -3.26 22.59
CA THR A 164 -0.80 -2.84 22.74
C THR A 164 -1.76 -3.94 22.24
N GLU A 165 -2.54 -4.56 23.12
CA GLU A 165 -3.63 -5.47 22.77
C GLU A 165 -4.99 -4.78 22.89
N VAL A 166 -5.90 -5.01 21.95
CA VAL A 166 -7.30 -4.56 22.04
C VAL A 166 -8.05 -5.42 23.07
N VAL A 167 -8.64 -4.76 24.07
CA VAL A 167 -9.40 -5.41 25.16
C VAL A 167 -10.86 -5.61 24.77
N ASP A 168 -11.45 -4.61 24.13
CA ASP A 168 -12.86 -4.62 23.74
C ASP A 168 -13.05 -5.30 22.39
N ALA A 169 -13.76 -6.43 22.38
CA ALA A 169 -14.08 -7.14 21.14
C ALA A 169 -15.29 -6.53 20.41
N ASP A 170 -16.09 -5.70 21.08
CA ASP A 170 -17.28 -5.06 20.48
C ASP A 170 -16.91 -3.76 19.77
N LEU A 171 -16.22 -3.90 18.65
CA LEU A 171 -15.87 -2.82 17.73
C LEU A 171 -16.94 -2.64 16.65
N ALA A 172 -18.20 -2.55 17.08
CA ALA A 172 -19.32 -2.32 16.19
C ALA A 172 -19.06 -1.12 15.26
N PRO A 173 -19.26 -1.28 13.94
CA PRO A 173 -19.01 -0.21 13.01
C PRO A 173 -20.01 0.93 13.17
N LEU A 174 -19.54 2.15 12.90
CA LEU A 174 -20.39 3.30 12.65
C LEU A 174 -21.05 3.13 11.29
N HIS A 175 -22.37 3.01 11.27
CA HIS A 175 -23.17 2.85 10.06
C HIS A 175 -23.91 4.16 9.75
N ILE A 176 -23.51 4.83 8.67
CA ILE A 176 -23.97 6.17 8.29
C ILE A 176 -24.93 6.03 7.12
N GLY A 177 -26.22 6.26 7.39
CA GLY A 177 -27.28 6.24 6.38
C GLY A 177 -27.12 7.40 5.40
N LEU A 178 -26.88 7.13 4.13
CA LEU A 178 -26.69 8.19 3.13
C LEU A 178 -27.98 8.54 2.42
N ASN A 179 -28.25 9.85 2.32
CA ASN A 179 -29.28 10.40 1.43
C ASN A 179 -28.70 10.86 0.08
N THR A 180 -27.41 10.60 -0.16
CA THR A 180 -26.71 10.95 -1.39
C THR A 180 -26.89 9.85 -2.42
N ARG A 181 -27.01 10.22 -3.71
CA ARG A 181 -27.16 9.29 -4.84
C ARG A 181 -26.13 9.61 -5.93
N GLY A 182 -25.95 8.65 -6.84
CA GLY A 182 -25.03 8.76 -7.96
C GLY A 182 -23.56 8.62 -7.55
N TRP A 183 -22.68 8.87 -8.52
CA TRP A 183 -21.25 8.74 -8.35
C TRP A 183 -20.66 9.88 -7.54
N GLN A 184 -19.87 9.51 -6.53
CA GLN A 184 -19.22 10.42 -5.60
C GLN A 184 -17.75 10.03 -5.47
N ARG A 185 -16.89 11.03 -5.34
CA ARG A 185 -15.55 10.89 -4.76
C ARG A 185 -15.66 10.95 -3.25
N ILE A 186 -15.00 10.04 -2.56
CA ILE A 186 -15.09 9.89 -1.10
C ILE A 186 -13.75 10.28 -0.50
N TYR A 187 -13.76 11.23 0.43
CA TYR A 187 -12.59 11.62 1.19
C TYR A 187 -12.86 11.53 2.68
N VAL A 188 -11.83 11.27 3.47
CA VAL A 188 -11.92 11.23 4.94
C VAL A 188 -10.85 12.15 5.53
N GLY A 189 -11.30 13.22 6.18
CA GLY A 189 -10.47 14.10 6.98
C GLY A 189 -10.31 13.53 8.38
N MET A 190 -9.07 13.27 8.80
CA MET A 190 -8.77 12.56 10.05
C MET A 190 -7.86 13.39 10.94
N GLU A 191 -8.12 13.29 12.23
CA GLU A 191 -7.16 13.76 13.23
C GLU A 191 -5.97 12.78 13.29
N PRO A 192 -4.83 13.22 13.86
CA PRO A 192 -3.67 12.35 14.01
C PRO A 192 -3.98 11.01 14.69
N TYR A 193 -3.18 10.00 14.37
CA TYR A 193 -3.18 8.67 14.96
C TYR A 193 -4.49 7.87 14.90
N SER A 194 -5.33 8.09 13.89
CA SER A 194 -6.71 7.59 13.85
C SER A 194 -7.03 6.47 12.84
N PRO A 195 -6.17 5.46 12.59
CA PRO A 195 -6.39 4.51 11.50
C PRO A 195 -7.77 3.83 11.59
N CYS A 196 -8.47 3.74 10.46
CA CYS A 196 -9.78 3.12 10.40
C CYS A 196 -9.97 2.29 9.13
N ARG A 197 -11.00 1.46 9.13
CA ARG A 197 -11.52 0.80 7.94
C ARG A 197 -12.78 1.49 7.50
N LEU A 198 -12.93 1.70 6.19
CA LEU A 198 -14.14 2.24 5.59
C LEU A 198 -14.65 1.30 4.50
N TRP A 199 -15.94 1.01 4.46
CA TRP A 199 -16.57 0.28 3.35
C TRP A 199 -17.94 0.82 3.01
N LEU A 200 -18.41 0.44 1.83
CA LEU A 200 -19.78 0.66 1.40
C LEU A 200 -20.59 -0.63 1.56
N THR A 201 -21.84 -0.51 2.02
CA THR A 201 -22.67 -1.67 2.40
C THR A 201 -22.92 -2.68 1.28
N LYS A 202 -23.03 -2.25 0.01
CA LYS A 202 -23.23 -3.19 -1.11
C LYS A 202 -21.94 -3.79 -1.64
N GLN A 203 -20.85 -3.02 -1.67
CA GLN A 203 -19.56 -3.51 -2.12
C GLN A 203 -19.00 -4.55 -1.15
N ALA A 204 -19.21 -4.33 0.17
CA ALA A 204 -18.67 -5.18 1.23
C ALA A 204 -17.14 -5.41 1.09
N VAL A 205 -16.44 -4.44 0.52
CA VAL A 205 -14.98 -4.35 0.48
C VAL A 205 -14.60 -3.19 1.36
N TRP A 206 -13.84 -3.48 2.42
CA TRP A 206 -13.29 -2.45 3.28
C TRP A 206 -11.94 -2.00 2.78
N TYR A 207 -11.71 -0.72 2.90
CA TYR A 207 -10.49 0.00 2.63
C TYR A 207 -9.83 0.36 3.94
N GLU A 208 -8.54 0.10 4.08
CA GLU A 208 -7.77 0.60 5.22
C GLU A 208 -7.42 2.03 4.92
N ILE A 209 -7.85 2.95 5.78
CA ILE A 209 -7.41 4.35 5.72
C ILE A 209 -6.25 4.46 6.71
N PRO A 210 -5.01 4.29 6.22
CA PRO A 210 -3.86 4.27 7.10
C PRO A 210 -3.59 5.66 7.69
N ASN A 211 -3.02 5.67 8.90
CA ASN A 211 -2.17 6.78 9.32
C ASN A 211 -0.71 6.33 9.29
N TYR A 212 -0.14 6.35 8.09
CA TYR A 212 1.05 5.57 7.74
C TYR A 212 2.38 6.13 8.27
N LEU A 213 2.44 7.36 8.79
CA LEU A 213 3.70 7.91 9.35
C LEU A 213 3.92 7.61 10.82
N VAL A 214 2.90 7.07 11.49
CA VAL A 214 3.00 6.62 12.89
C VAL A 214 3.78 5.30 13.01
N ASP A 215 3.96 4.61 11.88
CA ASP A 215 4.67 3.33 11.75
C ASP A 215 5.83 3.41 10.73
N SER A 216 6.29 4.61 10.34
CA SER A 216 7.58 4.70 9.66
C SER A 216 8.63 4.04 10.55
N PRO A 217 9.43 3.08 10.05
CA PRO A 217 10.52 2.48 10.79
C PRO A 217 11.67 3.50 10.90
N ASN A 218 11.40 4.70 11.41
CA ASN A 218 12.46 5.50 12.00
C ASN A 218 12.88 4.78 13.28
N THR A 219 13.70 3.76 13.09
CA THR A 219 14.65 3.19 14.05
C THR A 219 15.74 4.20 14.43
N ASN A 220 15.64 5.44 13.93
CA ASN A 220 16.50 6.51 14.36
C ASN A 220 15.99 7.04 15.70
N ASP A 221 16.54 6.50 16.79
CA ASP A 221 16.31 6.95 18.18
C ASP A 221 16.56 8.47 18.38
N ASN A 222 17.16 9.14 17.40
CA ASN A 222 17.41 10.58 17.39
C ASN A 222 16.23 11.44 16.93
N ILE A 223 15.19 10.87 16.30
CA ILE A 223 13.97 11.60 15.95
C ILE A 223 12.99 11.42 17.10
N LYS A 224 12.79 12.48 17.88
CA LYS A 224 11.83 12.47 18.99
C LYS A 224 10.45 12.10 18.43
N SER A 225 9.77 11.16 19.09
CA SER A 225 8.37 10.81 18.80
C SER A 225 7.53 12.09 18.66
N GLY A 226 6.89 12.28 17.50
CA GLY A 226 6.10 13.49 17.19
C GLY A 226 6.70 14.43 16.14
N GLU A 227 8.03 14.44 15.92
CA GLU A 227 8.65 15.36 14.95
C GLU A 227 8.60 14.85 13.50
N GLY A 228 8.45 13.53 13.30
CA GLY A 228 8.31 12.89 11.97
C GLY A 228 6.87 12.61 11.55
N ASP A 229 5.88 12.89 12.40
CA ASP A 229 4.48 12.64 12.08
C ASP A 229 3.97 13.65 11.06
N ARG A 230 2.90 13.34 10.33
CA ARG A 230 2.18 14.34 9.54
C ARG A 230 0.74 14.40 10.05
N LEU A 231 0.39 15.52 10.68
CA LEU A 231 -0.88 15.71 11.39
C LEU A 231 -2.01 16.12 10.43
N LYS A 232 -3.28 15.98 10.85
CA LYS A 232 -4.50 16.46 10.18
C LYS A 232 -4.54 16.28 8.65
N GLN A 233 -4.83 15.06 8.21
CA GLN A 233 -4.79 14.68 6.81
C GLN A 233 -6.17 14.41 6.26
N GLU A 234 -6.37 14.72 4.98
CA GLU A 234 -7.48 14.19 4.20
C GLU A 234 -6.97 13.08 3.29
N PHE A 235 -7.65 11.94 3.31
CA PHE A 235 -7.35 10.81 2.44
C PHE A 235 -8.43 10.66 1.39
N TYR A 236 -8.02 10.51 0.13
CA TYR A 236 -8.90 10.07 -0.94
C TYR A 236 -9.12 8.56 -0.86
N VAL A 237 -10.37 8.15 -0.66
CA VAL A 237 -10.76 6.74 -0.52
C VAL A 237 -11.16 6.11 -1.86
N GLY A 238 -11.61 6.91 -2.82
CA GLY A 238 -11.99 6.40 -4.14
C GLY A 238 -13.28 7.02 -4.68
N CYS A 239 -13.72 6.47 -5.82
CA CYS A 239 -14.99 6.83 -6.48
C CYS A 239 -15.98 5.68 -6.40
N ALA A 240 -17.23 5.96 -6.03
CA ALA A 240 -18.28 4.96 -6.04
C ALA A 240 -19.66 5.57 -6.31
N ASP A 241 -20.55 4.77 -6.90
CA ASP A 241 -21.98 5.07 -6.94
C ASP A 241 -22.62 4.82 -5.57
N LEU A 242 -23.04 5.87 -4.88
CA LEU A 242 -23.63 5.76 -3.54
C LEU A 242 -25.14 5.47 -3.57
N THR A 243 -25.71 5.17 -4.73
CA THR A 243 -27.15 4.89 -4.87
C THR A 243 -27.56 3.64 -4.06
N HIS A 244 -28.28 3.89 -2.97
CA HIS A 244 -28.67 2.90 -1.95
C HIS A 244 -27.47 2.22 -1.26
N GLN A 245 -26.39 2.95 -1.04
CA GLN A 245 -25.26 2.49 -0.23
C GLN A 245 -25.10 3.38 1.00
N ASP A 246 -24.72 2.77 2.10
CA ASP A 246 -24.36 3.46 3.33
C ASP A 246 -22.84 3.36 3.54
N ILE A 247 -22.28 4.33 4.25
CA ILE A 247 -20.87 4.29 4.65
C ILE A 247 -20.76 3.60 6.01
N CYS A 248 -19.86 2.62 6.09
CA CYS A 248 -19.53 1.94 7.33
C CYS A 248 -18.08 2.23 7.70
N ILE A 249 -17.83 2.49 8.97
CA ILE A 249 -16.49 2.73 9.50
C ILE A 249 -16.26 1.91 10.75
N SER A 250 -15.12 1.25 10.86
CA SER A 250 -14.67 0.61 12.10
C SER A 250 -13.24 1.02 12.43
N PRO A 251 -12.81 0.92 13.70
CA PRO A 251 -11.38 0.92 14.00
C PRO A 251 -10.65 -0.20 13.23
N GLY A 252 -9.38 0.03 12.89
CA GLY A 252 -8.50 -0.96 12.27
C GLY A 252 -7.67 -0.41 11.11
N GLY A 253 -6.89 -1.29 10.45
CA GLY A 253 -6.12 -0.96 9.24
C GLY A 253 -4.66 -0.52 9.45
N ALA A 254 -4.12 -0.62 10.67
CA ALA A 254 -2.69 -0.35 10.94
C ALA A 254 -2.12 -1.29 12.02
N ARG A 255 -0.78 -1.29 12.17
CA ARG A 255 -0.07 -2.15 13.14
C ARG A 255 -0.38 -1.80 14.59
N ARG A 256 -0.86 -0.59 14.83
CA ARG A 256 -1.21 -0.06 16.15
C ARG A 256 -2.68 0.33 16.19
N TRP A 257 -3.47 -0.45 16.93
CA TRP A 257 -4.88 -0.14 17.21
C TRP A 257 -4.93 1.06 18.16
N ARG A 258 -5.52 2.16 17.68
CA ARG A 258 -5.67 3.41 18.41
C ARG A 258 -7.09 3.92 18.26
N ASP A 259 -7.42 4.91 19.07
CA ASP A 259 -8.67 5.65 18.95
C ASP A 259 -8.85 6.18 17.53
N VAL A 260 -10.08 6.10 17.03
CA VAL A 260 -10.44 6.68 15.73
C VAL A 260 -11.02 8.05 15.97
N SER A 261 -10.48 9.06 15.30
CA SER A 261 -10.97 10.43 15.33
C SER A 261 -11.09 10.97 13.91
N ILE A 262 -12.32 11.00 13.39
CA ILE A 262 -12.65 11.47 12.05
C ILE A 262 -13.24 12.86 12.16
N ARG A 263 -12.59 13.82 11.49
CA ARG A 263 -13.06 15.19 11.43
C ARG A 263 -14.29 15.32 10.55
N TYR A 264 -14.22 14.75 9.36
CA TYR A 264 -15.29 14.76 8.39
C TYR A 264 -15.11 13.65 7.35
N ILE A 265 -16.19 13.33 6.65
CA ILE A 265 -16.19 12.57 5.40
C ILE A 265 -16.78 13.48 4.34
N LYS A 266 -16.04 13.71 3.26
CA LYS A 266 -16.41 14.61 2.17
C LYS A 266 -16.82 13.78 0.97
N LEU A 267 -18.04 13.99 0.48
CA LEU A 267 -18.58 13.34 -0.72
C LEU A 267 -18.73 14.41 -1.79
N VAL A 268 -17.94 14.27 -2.86
CA VAL A 268 -17.91 15.23 -3.97
C VAL A 268 -18.58 14.59 -5.19
N PRO A 269 -19.68 15.14 -5.71
CA PRO A 269 -20.39 14.55 -6.83
C PRO A 269 -19.53 14.58 -8.10
N MET A 270 -19.62 13.50 -8.87
CA MET A 270 -19.04 13.42 -10.20
C MET A 270 -20.11 13.79 -11.24
N SER A 271 -19.74 14.67 -12.17
CA SER A 271 -20.53 14.94 -13.38
C SER A 271 -20.64 13.71 -14.26
N ALA A 272 -21.67 13.68 -15.12
CA ALA A 272 -21.85 12.56 -16.07
C ALA A 272 -20.60 12.33 -16.93
N ALA A 273 -19.96 13.41 -17.42
CA ALA A 273 -18.73 13.32 -18.21
C ALA A 273 -17.56 12.70 -17.42
N GLU A 274 -17.40 13.02 -16.13
CA GLU A 274 -16.37 12.41 -15.29
C GLU A 274 -16.66 10.92 -15.05
N VAL A 275 -17.92 10.54 -14.87
CA VAL A 275 -18.32 9.12 -14.70
C VAL A 275 -18.08 8.33 -15.98
N ASP A 276 -18.46 8.89 -17.14
CA ASP A 276 -18.26 8.25 -18.43
C ASP A 276 -16.76 8.11 -18.74
N HIS A 277 -15.96 9.14 -18.51
CA HIS A 277 -14.51 9.08 -18.62
C HIS A 277 -13.91 8.00 -17.70
N HIS A 278 -14.29 7.99 -16.42
CA HIS A 278 -13.83 6.99 -15.45
C HIS A 278 -14.15 5.56 -15.89
N ARG A 279 -15.34 5.33 -16.47
CA ARG A 279 -15.74 4.03 -17.01
C ARG A 279 -14.94 3.67 -18.26
N GLN A 280 -14.82 4.59 -19.22
CA GLN A 280 -14.12 4.37 -20.47
C GLN A 280 -12.64 4.04 -20.24
N VAL A 281 -11.95 4.78 -19.37
CA VAL A 281 -10.54 4.51 -19.08
C VAL A 281 -10.36 3.14 -18.41
N ARG A 282 -11.23 2.76 -17.48
CA ARG A 282 -11.18 1.41 -16.86
C ARG A 282 -11.51 0.31 -17.85
N GLU A 283 -12.49 0.51 -18.73
CA GLU A 283 -12.81 -0.43 -19.80
C GLU A 283 -11.62 -0.62 -20.75
N ARG A 284 -11.02 0.49 -21.19
CA ARG A 284 -9.78 0.46 -21.99
C ARG A 284 -8.66 -0.29 -21.28
N ALA A 285 -8.41 0.01 -20.01
CA ALA A 285 -7.39 -0.68 -19.22
C ALA A 285 -7.66 -2.19 -19.02
N ARG A 286 -8.93 -2.64 -19.09
CA ARG A 286 -9.27 -4.08 -19.06
C ARG A 286 -9.04 -4.76 -20.40
N ASN A 287 -9.34 -4.07 -21.50
CA ASN A 287 -9.37 -4.69 -22.83
C ASN A 287 -8.04 -4.55 -23.58
N GLU A 288 -7.34 -3.43 -23.36
CA GLU A 288 -6.13 -3.03 -24.10
C GLU A 288 -4.92 -2.85 -23.18
N GLY A 289 -5.13 -2.83 -21.86
CA GLY A 289 -4.07 -2.57 -20.90
C GLY A 289 -3.17 -3.78 -20.67
N ARG A 290 -1.93 -3.50 -20.24
CA ARG A 290 -0.99 -4.53 -19.77
C ARG A 290 -1.56 -5.29 -18.58
N THR A 291 -1.17 -6.56 -18.47
CA THR A 291 -1.50 -7.37 -17.29
C THR A 291 -0.93 -6.74 -16.03
N PHE A 292 -1.72 -6.68 -14.97
CA PHE A 292 -1.31 -6.15 -13.68
C PHE A 292 -1.36 -7.22 -12.59
N ALA A 293 -0.21 -7.48 -11.98
CA ALA A 293 -0.06 -8.36 -10.83
C ALA A 293 -0.05 -7.57 -9.52
N ALA A 294 -1.05 -7.85 -8.68
CA ALA A 294 -1.01 -7.46 -7.28
C ALA A 294 -0.22 -8.49 -6.45
N TYR A 295 0.04 -8.12 -5.19
CA TYR A 295 0.72 -8.98 -4.24
C TYR A 295 -0.04 -9.04 -2.91
N MET A 296 -0.05 -10.22 -2.31
CA MET A 296 -0.67 -10.48 -1.02
C MET A 296 0.27 -11.33 -0.17
N GLU A 297 0.52 -10.89 1.06
CA GLU A 297 1.32 -11.62 2.04
C GLU A 297 0.44 -11.89 3.27
N PRO A 298 -0.30 -13.01 3.32
CA PRO A 298 -1.31 -13.25 4.37
C PRO A 298 -0.74 -13.26 5.79
N CYS A 299 0.56 -13.58 5.98
CA CYS A 299 1.15 -13.61 7.31
C CYS A 299 1.26 -12.21 7.95
N THR A 300 1.57 -11.17 7.17
CA THR A 300 1.80 -9.80 7.66
C THR A 300 0.55 -9.20 8.33
N PRO A 301 -0.65 -9.20 7.71
CA PRO A 301 -1.83 -8.72 8.39
C PRO A 301 -2.20 -9.62 9.57
N ALA A 302 -1.99 -10.94 9.48
CA ALA A 302 -2.25 -11.85 10.59
C ALA A 302 -1.43 -11.48 11.84
N THR A 303 -0.19 -11.04 11.68
CA THR A 303 0.66 -10.63 12.81
C THR A 303 0.27 -9.27 13.41
N HIS A 304 -0.53 -8.47 12.70
CA HIS A 304 -0.86 -7.09 13.07
C HIS A 304 -2.34 -6.84 13.40
N GLU A 305 -3.25 -7.74 13.01
CA GLU A 305 -4.70 -7.58 13.21
C GLU A 305 -5.24 -8.55 14.28
N PRO A 306 -5.31 -8.15 15.56
CA PRO A 306 -5.95 -8.94 16.59
C PRO A 306 -7.46 -9.00 16.36
N ARG A 307 -7.99 -10.22 16.23
CA ARG A 307 -9.38 -10.64 16.52
C ARG A 307 -10.52 -10.11 15.64
N ILE A 308 -10.31 -9.13 14.76
CA ILE A 308 -11.43 -8.43 14.10
C ILE A 308 -11.70 -8.93 12.68
N SER A 309 -10.70 -9.57 12.06
CA SER A 309 -10.84 -10.25 10.77
C SER A 309 -10.54 -11.74 10.96
N THR A 310 -11.43 -12.60 10.45
CA THR A 310 -11.06 -14.00 10.22
C THR A 310 -10.05 -14.05 9.07
N MET A 311 -9.23 -15.11 9.01
CA MET A 311 -8.31 -15.35 7.89
C MET A 311 -9.05 -15.26 6.55
N ARG A 312 -10.24 -15.89 6.48
CA ARG A 312 -11.07 -15.90 5.27
C ARG A 312 -11.60 -14.52 4.92
N ASP A 313 -12.09 -13.74 5.89
CA ASP A 313 -12.59 -12.39 5.62
C ASP A 313 -11.48 -11.45 5.16
N HIS A 314 -10.28 -11.57 5.74
CA HIS A 314 -9.13 -10.77 5.32
C HIS A 314 -8.72 -11.12 3.88
N ILE A 315 -8.50 -12.41 3.59
CA ILE A 315 -8.12 -12.86 2.24
C ILE A 315 -9.17 -12.48 1.20
N ARG A 316 -10.45 -12.75 1.48
CA ARG A 316 -11.58 -12.33 0.62
C ARG A 316 -11.54 -10.83 0.34
N ASN A 317 -11.36 -10.02 1.37
CA ASN A 317 -11.32 -8.57 1.20
C ASN A 317 -10.14 -8.15 0.32
N ARG A 318 -8.94 -8.70 0.55
CA ARG A 318 -7.74 -8.39 -0.25
C ARG A 318 -7.90 -8.79 -1.72
N VAL A 319 -8.46 -9.96 -2.00
CA VAL A 319 -8.77 -10.40 -3.36
C VAL A 319 -9.74 -9.43 -4.04
N ARG A 320 -10.85 -9.07 -3.37
CA ARG A 320 -11.83 -8.12 -3.92
C ARG A 320 -11.25 -6.72 -4.10
N GLN A 321 -10.40 -6.26 -3.18
CA GLN A 321 -9.67 -5.00 -3.35
C GLN A 321 -8.81 -5.03 -4.61
N ASN A 322 -8.11 -6.15 -4.89
CA ASN A 322 -7.31 -6.29 -6.11
C ASN A 322 -8.17 -6.21 -7.38
N VAL A 323 -9.37 -6.82 -7.38
CA VAL A 323 -10.34 -6.64 -8.49
C VAL A 323 -10.72 -5.16 -8.68
N LEU A 324 -11.07 -4.45 -7.60
CA LEU A 324 -11.45 -3.04 -7.67
C LEU A 324 -10.30 -2.16 -8.20
N ARG A 325 -9.07 -2.53 -7.86
CA ARG A 325 -7.83 -1.92 -8.33
C ARG A 325 -7.41 -2.34 -9.74
N GLY A 326 -8.16 -3.21 -10.41
CA GLY A 326 -7.92 -3.60 -11.80
C GLY A 326 -6.84 -4.64 -12.02
N SER A 327 -6.43 -5.36 -10.96
CA SER A 327 -5.51 -6.48 -11.09
C SER A 327 -6.12 -7.60 -11.91
N ASP A 328 -5.30 -8.27 -12.70
CA ASP A 328 -5.67 -9.48 -13.45
C ASP A 328 -5.24 -10.73 -12.70
N GLU A 329 -4.17 -10.60 -11.91
CA GLU A 329 -3.60 -11.68 -11.13
C GLU A 329 -3.08 -11.20 -9.77
N VAL A 330 -2.91 -12.15 -8.83
CA VAL A 330 -2.39 -11.90 -7.49
C VAL A 330 -1.31 -12.91 -7.15
N PHE A 331 -0.15 -12.40 -6.74
CA PHE A 331 0.92 -13.22 -6.18
C PHE A 331 0.69 -13.37 -4.68
N VAL A 332 0.60 -14.60 -4.20
CA VAL A 332 0.33 -14.91 -2.80
C VAL A 332 1.56 -15.52 -2.16
N HIS A 333 2.21 -14.77 -1.28
CA HIS A 333 3.42 -15.23 -0.60
C HIS A 333 3.08 -16.41 0.32
N ALA A 334 3.56 -17.59 -0.04
CA ALA A 334 3.26 -18.82 0.68
C ALA A 334 4.38 -19.20 1.64
N ILE A 335 5.63 -18.92 1.28
CA ILE A 335 6.80 -19.36 2.05
C ILE A 335 8.06 -18.60 1.64
N ARG A 336 9.04 -18.58 2.56
CA ARG A 336 10.45 -18.39 2.22
C ARG A 336 11.22 -19.67 2.47
N ILE A 337 12.04 -20.11 1.53
CA ILE A 337 12.78 -21.37 1.66
C ILE A 337 13.71 -21.30 2.88
N GLY A 338 13.55 -22.28 3.77
CA GLY A 338 14.20 -22.37 5.08
C GLY A 338 13.43 -21.75 6.25
N SER A 339 12.26 -21.17 5.97
CA SER A 339 11.30 -20.74 6.98
C SER A 339 10.10 -21.69 7.07
N ARG A 340 9.36 -21.60 8.17
CA ARG A 340 8.09 -22.32 8.34
C ARG A 340 7.08 -21.88 7.30
N ALA A 341 6.30 -22.82 6.78
CA ALA A 341 5.28 -22.56 5.77
C ALA A 341 4.14 -21.67 6.31
N TRP A 342 3.60 -20.82 5.44
CA TRP A 342 2.42 -19.99 5.72
C TRP A 342 1.15 -20.50 5.04
N TYR A 343 1.19 -21.77 4.66
CA TYR A 343 0.11 -22.57 4.12
C TYR A 343 0.15 -23.94 4.82
N HIS A 344 -0.84 -24.79 4.56
CA HIS A 344 -0.84 -26.13 5.16
C HIS A 344 0.10 -27.08 4.42
N SER A 345 1.41 -26.94 4.66
CA SER A 345 2.44 -27.84 4.14
C SER A 345 2.47 -29.20 4.86
N ASP A 346 2.77 -30.24 4.10
CA ASP A 346 3.11 -31.60 4.51
C ASP A 346 4.63 -31.87 4.41
N VAL A 347 5.39 -30.99 3.76
CA VAL A 347 6.85 -31.14 3.55
C VAL A 347 7.69 -30.19 4.42
N VAL A 348 7.10 -29.08 4.89
CA VAL A 348 7.75 -28.05 5.71
C VAL A 348 7.00 -27.88 7.03
N ASP A 349 7.73 -27.61 8.12
CA ASP A 349 7.09 -27.30 9.39
C ASP A 349 6.18 -26.06 9.27
N ARG A 350 5.05 -26.14 9.96
CA ARG A 350 4.08 -25.05 10.05
C ARG A 350 4.18 -24.39 11.42
N LEU A 351 3.86 -23.10 11.47
CA LEU A 351 3.63 -22.44 12.75
C LEU A 351 2.20 -22.77 13.21
N LEU A 352 2.01 -23.94 13.82
CA LEU A 352 0.75 -24.35 14.47
C LEU A 352 0.82 -24.30 16.00
N GLU A 353 2.02 -24.58 16.51
CA GLU A 353 2.38 -24.53 17.91
C GLU A 353 3.61 -23.63 18.05
N GLY A 354 3.52 -22.67 18.97
CA GLY A 354 4.66 -21.84 19.34
C GLY A 354 5.39 -22.51 20.51
N PRO A 355 6.70 -22.28 20.68
CA PRO A 355 7.35 -22.56 21.96
C PRO A 355 6.51 -21.99 23.10
N GLN A 356 6.50 -22.63 24.28
CA GLN A 356 5.80 -22.07 25.46
C GLN A 356 6.28 -20.62 25.76
N ASP A 357 7.51 -20.29 25.36
CA ASP A 357 8.11 -18.96 25.45
C ASP A 357 7.69 -17.99 24.32
N ALA A 358 7.15 -18.49 23.20
CA ALA A 358 6.50 -17.68 22.16
C ALA A 358 5.13 -17.12 22.59
N ALA A 359 4.68 -17.44 23.81
CA ALA A 359 3.61 -16.71 24.49
C ALA A 359 3.86 -15.19 24.54
N ASN A 360 5.12 -14.75 24.40
CA ASN A 360 5.51 -13.35 24.42
C ASN A 360 5.39 -12.65 23.05
N GLU A 361 5.29 -13.36 21.92
CA GLU A 361 5.21 -12.73 20.59
C GLU A 361 3.84 -12.87 19.93
N HIS A 362 2.88 -12.05 20.36
CA HIS A 362 1.46 -12.19 19.97
C HIS A 362 1.16 -12.10 18.47
N GLY A 363 2.04 -11.50 17.66
CA GLY A 363 1.85 -11.45 16.21
C GLY A 363 1.80 -12.85 15.60
N TRP A 364 2.77 -13.69 15.97
CA TRP A 364 2.79 -15.07 15.51
C TRP A 364 1.70 -15.93 16.15
N LEU A 365 1.25 -15.61 17.38
CA LEU A 365 0.05 -16.23 17.96
C LEU A 365 -1.20 -15.97 17.12
N ASN A 366 -1.39 -14.76 16.60
CA ASN A 366 -2.50 -14.44 15.72
C ASN A 366 -2.39 -15.18 14.37
N PHE A 367 -1.18 -15.24 13.80
CA PHE A 367 -0.94 -16.06 12.61
C PHE A 367 -1.25 -17.54 12.86
N MET A 368 -0.85 -18.11 14.00
CA MET A 368 -1.23 -19.47 14.41
C MET A 368 -2.74 -19.64 14.53
N ARG A 369 -3.45 -18.65 15.09
CA ARG A 369 -4.92 -18.67 15.16
C ARG A 369 -5.54 -18.67 13.77
N TRP A 370 -4.98 -17.92 12.81
CA TRP A 370 -5.41 -17.94 11.41
C TRP A 370 -5.16 -19.30 10.77
N MET A 371 -3.96 -19.86 10.94
CA MET A 371 -3.61 -21.20 10.44
C MET A 371 -4.52 -22.31 10.98
N ARG A 372 -5.10 -22.14 12.18
CA ARG A 372 -6.10 -23.07 12.75
C ARG A 372 -7.51 -22.91 12.17
N GLN A 373 -7.83 -21.77 11.54
CA GLN A 373 -9.12 -21.57 10.87
C GLN A 373 -9.20 -22.31 9.53
N GLY A 374 -8.05 -22.64 8.94
CA GLY A 374 -7.93 -23.34 7.67
C GLY A 374 -6.61 -23.03 7.00
N ASP A 375 -6.51 -23.43 5.74
CA ASP A 375 -5.34 -23.21 4.91
C ASP A 375 -5.43 -21.86 4.16
N PRO A 376 -4.55 -20.88 4.45
CA PRO A 376 -4.56 -19.59 3.77
C PRO A 376 -4.46 -19.69 2.25
N MET A 377 -3.65 -20.63 1.72
CA MET A 377 -3.44 -20.74 0.27
C MET A 377 -4.69 -21.27 -0.42
N ALA A 378 -5.32 -22.31 0.13
CA ALA A 378 -6.57 -22.85 -0.40
C ALA A 378 -7.70 -21.80 -0.38
N VAL A 379 -7.78 -20.99 0.68
CA VAL A 379 -8.75 -19.89 0.76
C VAL A 379 -8.46 -18.80 -0.26
N ALA A 380 -7.19 -18.44 -0.46
CA ALA A 380 -6.80 -17.45 -1.47
C ALA A 380 -7.19 -17.90 -2.89
N ILE A 381 -6.94 -19.16 -3.24
CA ILE A 381 -7.33 -19.74 -4.54
C ILE A 381 -8.85 -19.72 -4.70
N GLN A 382 -9.59 -20.17 -3.68
CA GLN A 382 -11.06 -20.18 -3.73
C GLN A 382 -11.63 -18.77 -3.98
N GLU A 383 -11.17 -17.78 -3.19
CA GLU A 383 -11.69 -16.42 -3.29
C GLU A 383 -11.23 -15.75 -4.60
N ALA A 384 -10.01 -16.00 -5.09
CA ALA A 384 -9.50 -15.50 -6.37
C ALA A 384 -10.32 -16.01 -7.55
N ARG A 385 -10.62 -17.31 -7.61
CA ARG A 385 -11.48 -17.91 -8.64
C ARG A 385 -12.88 -17.33 -8.64
N GLN A 386 -13.49 -17.17 -7.46
CA GLN A 386 -14.81 -16.53 -7.34
C GLN A 386 -14.81 -15.08 -7.81
N ALA A 387 -13.66 -14.41 -7.71
CA ALA A 387 -13.46 -13.04 -8.13
C ALA A 387 -12.98 -12.89 -9.59
N GLY A 388 -12.70 -14.00 -10.28
CA GLY A 388 -12.17 -13.99 -11.65
C GLY A 388 -10.71 -13.53 -11.75
N LEU A 389 -9.92 -13.67 -10.68
CA LEU A 389 -8.49 -13.38 -10.68
C LEU A 389 -7.68 -14.65 -10.84
N ARG A 390 -6.58 -14.55 -11.58
CA ARG A 390 -5.53 -15.58 -11.57
C ARG A 390 -4.71 -15.49 -10.29
N ILE A 391 -4.22 -16.62 -9.81
CA ILE A 391 -3.40 -16.69 -8.61
C ILE A 391 -2.07 -17.37 -8.92
N LEU A 392 -0.98 -16.74 -8.51
CA LEU A 392 0.34 -17.36 -8.51
C LEU A 392 0.81 -17.51 -7.08
N THR A 393 1.27 -18.71 -6.73
CA THR A 393 1.94 -18.94 -5.47
C THR A 393 3.32 -18.30 -5.50
N ASP A 394 3.61 -17.39 -4.58
CA ASP A 394 4.91 -16.74 -4.48
C ASP A 394 5.80 -17.42 -3.43
N VAL A 395 7.04 -17.73 -3.84
CA VAL A 395 8.04 -18.46 -3.07
C VAL A 395 9.30 -17.61 -2.97
N GLY A 396 9.60 -17.12 -1.77
CA GLY A 396 10.87 -16.44 -1.49
C GLY A 396 12.00 -17.44 -1.49
N MET A 397 12.89 -17.38 -2.47
CA MET A 397 13.80 -18.50 -2.75
C MET A 397 14.90 -18.66 -1.71
N ASN A 398 15.22 -17.70 -0.84
CA ASN A 398 16.29 -17.92 0.14
C ASN A 398 16.23 -17.00 1.37
N SER A 399 15.51 -17.43 2.42
CA SER A 399 15.53 -16.75 3.72
C SER A 399 15.16 -17.71 4.84
N THR A 400 16.16 -18.16 5.59
CA THR A 400 15.99 -19.20 6.62
C THR A 400 15.67 -18.65 8.01
N TYR A 401 15.79 -17.33 8.19
CA TYR A 401 15.75 -16.65 9.49
C TYR A 401 16.73 -17.20 10.54
N SER A 402 17.65 -18.08 10.15
CA SER A 402 18.58 -18.71 11.08
C SER A 402 19.47 -17.65 11.71
N GLY A 403 19.41 -17.56 13.04
CA GLY A 403 20.14 -16.56 13.81
C GLY A 403 19.62 -15.12 13.65
N ALA A 404 18.43 -14.92 13.10
CA ALA A 404 17.73 -13.65 13.18
C ALA A 404 17.38 -13.29 14.64
N HIS A 405 16.98 -12.04 14.88
CA HIS A 405 16.40 -11.62 16.15
C HIS A 405 15.22 -12.53 16.53
N LEU A 406 14.94 -12.67 17.83
CA LEU A 406 13.88 -13.53 18.40
C LEU A 406 12.59 -13.47 17.58
N HIS A 407 12.19 -12.26 17.19
CA HIS A 407 10.99 -12.00 16.39
C HIS A 407 10.84 -12.84 15.11
N TYR A 408 11.94 -13.06 14.40
CA TYR A 408 11.93 -13.84 13.16
C TYR A 408 12.52 -15.23 13.35
N GLY A 409 13.32 -15.46 14.40
CA GLY A 409 13.90 -16.78 14.68
C GLY A 409 12.86 -17.88 14.90
N VAL A 410 11.66 -17.53 15.38
CA VAL A 410 10.53 -18.48 15.49
C VAL A 410 10.07 -19.03 14.13
N LEU A 411 10.38 -18.34 13.03
CA LEU A 411 10.09 -18.80 11.68
C LEU A 411 11.16 -19.71 11.10
N THR A 412 12.33 -19.88 11.74
CA THR A 412 13.32 -20.84 11.25
C THR A 412 12.73 -22.25 11.29
N GLU A 413 12.81 -22.92 10.16
CA GLU A 413 12.35 -24.30 10.02
C GLU A 413 13.46 -25.30 10.36
N ARG A 414 13.07 -26.53 10.70
CA ARG A 414 13.96 -27.59 11.16
C ARG A 414 15.07 -27.94 10.16
N PHE A 415 14.81 -28.03 8.85
CA PHE A 415 15.87 -28.28 7.85
C PHE A 415 16.97 -27.21 7.95
N ALA A 416 16.58 -25.94 8.03
CA ALA A 416 17.52 -24.83 8.23
C ALA A 416 18.28 -24.92 9.56
N ALA A 417 17.61 -25.31 10.63
CA ALA A 417 18.21 -25.39 11.96
C ALA A 417 19.16 -26.60 12.12
N GLN A 418 18.85 -27.73 11.49
CA GLN A 418 19.58 -29.00 11.64
C GLN A 418 20.76 -29.14 10.69
N HIS A 419 20.77 -28.37 9.60
CA HIS A 419 21.84 -28.42 8.60
C HIS A 419 22.58 -27.09 8.45
N PRO A 420 23.33 -26.62 9.48
CA PRO A 420 24.15 -25.42 9.36
C PRO A 420 25.19 -25.52 8.23
N GLU A 421 25.62 -26.74 7.86
CA GLU A 421 26.52 -27.01 6.73
C GLU A 421 25.91 -26.68 5.36
N TYR A 422 24.58 -26.51 5.28
CA TYR A 422 23.88 -26.10 4.06
C TYR A 422 23.76 -24.59 3.92
N HIS A 423 24.24 -23.81 4.89
CA HIS A 423 24.23 -22.35 4.82
C HIS A 423 25.51 -21.85 4.15
N CYS A 424 25.40 -20.70 3.49
CA CYS A 424 26.56 -19.97 3.02
C CYS A 424 27.43 -19.55 4.21
N PRO A 425 28.75 -19.87 4.22
CA PRO A 425 29.63 -19.57 5.35
C PRO A 425 29.65 -18.09 5.76
N ASP A 426 29.63 -17.20 4.77
CA ASP A 426 29.75 -15.75 4.97
C ASP A 426 28.38 -15.04 5.02
N LEU A 427 27.28 -15.77 4.83
CA LEU A 427 25.94 -15.20 4.73
C LEU A 427 24.98 -15.90 5.69
N ARG A 428 24.96 -15.38 6.90
CA ARG A 428 24.06 -15.87 7.96
C ARG A 428 22.61 -15.90 7.47
N GLY A 429 21.98 -17.06 7.63
CA GLY A 429 20.56 -17.25 7.33
C GLY A 429 20.23 -17.41 5.84
N ARG A 430 21.21 -17.81 5.02
CA ARG A 430 21.04 -18.12 3.60
C ARG A 430 21.55 -19.51 3.30
N PHE A 431 20.75 -20.30 2.59
CA PHE A 431 21.19 -21.58 2.06
C PHE A 431 22.14 -21.41 0.88
N ASP A 432 23.05 -22.35 0.71
CA ASP A 432 23.92 -22.47 -0.44
C ASP A 432 23.29 -23.38 -1.51
N TYR A 433 22.72 -22.78 -2.56
CA TYR A 433 22.06 -23.50 -3.64
C TYR A 433 23.01 -24.30 -4.53
N ARG A 434 24.33 -24.14 -4.38
CA ARG A 434 25.33 -24.97 -5.06
C ARG A 434 25.34 -26.40 -4.51
N LEU A 435 24.78 -26.60 -3.32
CA LEU A 435 24.60 -27.91 -2.70
C LEU A 435 23.31 -28.57 -3.21
N GLU A 436 23.43 -29.82 -3.67
CA GLU A 436 22.29 -30.61 -4.16
C GLU A 436 21.16 -30.77 -3.11
N PRO A 437 21.43 -31.08 -1.82
CA PRO A 437 20.36 -31.21 -0.82
C PRO A 437 19.51 -29.95 -0.64
N VAL A 438 20.11 -28.76 -0.81
CA VAL A 438 19.39 -27.48 -0.74
C VAL A 438 18.44 -27.34 -1.94
N ARG A 439 18.91 -27.67 -3.14
CA ARG A 439 18.08 -27.63 -4.35
C ARG A 439 16.92 -28.62 -4.27
N GLU A 440 17.19 -29.85 -3.86
CA GLU A 440 16.16 -30.88 -3.68
C GLU A 440 15.10 -30.46 -2.66
N TYR A 441 15.52 -29.89 -1.54
CA TYR A 441 14.61 -29.34 -0.54
C TYR A 441 13.73 -28.23 -1.13
N ALA A 442 14.31 -27.23 -1.79
CA ALA A 442 13.56 -26.14 -2.41
C ALA A 442 12.57 -26.64 -3.48
N VAL A 443 13.01 -27.57 -4.32
CA VAL A 443 12.19 -28.18 -5.38
C VAL A 443 11.06 -29.03 -4.79
N SER A 444 11.28 -29.71 -3.66
CA SER A 444 10.21 -30.48 -2.98
C SER A 444 9.06 -29.58 -2.49
N ILE A 445 9.39 -28.38 -2.02
CA ILE A 445 8.41 -27.37 -1.58
C ILE A 445 7.61 -26.85 -2.77
N VAL A 446 8.30 -26.50 -3.86
CA VAL A 446 7.66 -26.06 -5.10
C VAL A 446 6.77 -27.16 -5.69
N ARG A 447 7.21 -28.42 -5.62
CA ARG A 447 6.43 -29.60 -6.00
C ARG A 447 5.13 -29.71 -5.22
N GLU A 448 5.21 -29.59 -3.89
CA GLU A 448 4.02 -29.57 -3.06
C GLU A 448 3.08 -28.44 -3.51
N LEU A 449 3.58 -27.22 -3.65
CA LEU A 449 2.74 -26.07 -3.99
C LEU A 449 2.02 -26.26 -5.33
N LEU A 450 2.72 -26.72 -6.36
CA LEU A 450 2.14 -26.92 -7.70
C LEU A 450 1.19 -28.12 -7.78
N LEU A 451 1.47 -29.21 -7.07
CA LEU A 451 0.66 -30.43 -7.16
C LEU A 451 -0.44 -30.50 -6.11
N LYS A 452 -0.32 -29.79 -4.97
CA LYS A 452 -1.35 -29.76 -3.93
C LYS A 452 -2.39 -28.68 -4.19
N TYR A 453 -1.99 -27.58 -4.79
CA TYR A 453 -2.84 -26.43 -5.03
C TYR A 453 -3.07 -26.20 -6.52
N ASP A 454 -4.34 -25.98 -6.84
CA ASP A 454 -4.84 -25.70 -8.19
C ASP A 454 -4.60 -24.20 -8.52
N THR A 455 -3.32 -23.84 -8.65
CA THR A 455 -2.81 -22.47 -8.85
C THR A 455 -2.57 -22.20 -10.34
N ASP A 456 -2.83 -20.98 -10.81
CA ASP A 456 -2.57 -20.59 -12.21
C ASP A 456 -1.07 -20.47 -12.53
N GLY A 457 -0.23 -20.50 -11.50
CA GLY A 457 1.22 -20.50 -11.64
C GLY A 457 1.98 -20.44 -10.32
N ILE A 458 3.31 -20.35 -10.46
CA ILE A 458 4.25 -20.15 -9.37
C ILE A 458 5.23 -19.03 -9.71
N HIS A 459 5.53 -18.21 -8.73
CA HIS A 459 6.47 -17.10 -8.79
C HIS A 459 7.65 -17.38 -7.86
N LEU A 460 8.86 -17.43 -8.43
CA LEU A 460 10.11 -17.70 -7.72
C LEU A 460 10.81 -16.36 -7.44
N ASP A 461 10.70 -15.87 -6.21
CA ASP A 461 11.30 -14.60 -5.79
C ASP A 461 12.73 -14.82 -5.28
N PHE A 462 13.69 -14.75 -6.21
CA PHE A 462 15.12 -14.75 -5.92
C PHE A 462 15.63 -13.39 -5.43
N ALA A 463 14.87 -12.32 -5.56
CA ALA A 463 15.33 -10.99 -5.16
C ALA A 463 15.07 -10.69 -3.68
N ARG A 464 14.00 -11.24 -3.11
CA ARG A 464 13.63 -10.98 -1.72
C ARG A 464 14.58 -11.69 -0.76
N TRP A 465 15.55 -10.91 -0.27
CA TRP A 465 16.69 -11.36 0.53
C TRP A 465 17.65 -12.32 -0.18
N GLY A 466 17.49 -12.52 -1.49
CA GLY A 466 18.44 -13.32 -2.23
C GLY A 466 19.79 -12.65 -2.25
N ASN A 467 20.80 -13.43 -1.90
CA ASN A 467 22.17 -13.02 -2.05
C ASN A 467 22.75 -13.85 -3.20
N ARG A 468 23.23 -13.17 -4.24
CA ARG A 468 23.82 -13.81 -5.41
C ARG A 468 24.93 -14.80 -5.09
N GLN A 469 25.67 -14.62 -3.99
CA GLN A 469 26.74 -15.55 -3.57
C GLN A 469 26.21 -16.92 -3.11
N ALA A 470 24.90 -17.04 -2.87
CA ALA A 470 24.24 -18.30 -2.58
C ALA A 470 24.02 -19.17 -3.82
N TYR A 471 24.26 -18.63 -5.01
CA TYR A 471 23.93 -19.25 -6.28
C TYR A 471 25.15 -19.26 -7.22
N ASP A 472 25.09 -20.14 -8.20
CA ASP A 472 25.86 -20.10 -9.43
C ASP A 472 24.93 -20.39 -10.62
N VAL A 473 25.39 -20.17 -11.85
CA VAL A 473 24.56 -20.41 -13.04
C VAL A 473 24.06 -21.87 -13.09
N PRO A 474 24.90 -22.91 -12.87
CA PRO A 474 24.43 -24.30 -12.88
C PRO A 474 23.33 -24.59 -11.86
N SER A 475 23.45 -24.11 -10.62
CA SER A 475 22.42 -24.34 -9.59
C SER A 475 21.10 -23.68 -9.95
N LEU A 476 21.12 -22.47 -10.49
CA LEU A 476 19.92 -21.76 -10.95
C LEU A 476 19.22 -22.49 -12.10
N VAL A 477 19.99 -22.95 -13.10
CA VAL A 477 19.46 -23.70 -14.25
C VAL A 477 18.87 -25.05 -13.80
N LEU A 478 19.61 -25.82 -13.00
CA LEU A 478 19.15 -27.13 -12.52
C LEU A 478 17.87 -27.06 -11.69
N VAL A 479 17.74 -26.05 -10.81
CA VAL A 479 16.50 -25.83 -10.05
C VAL A 479 15.34 -25.56 -11.00
N LEU A 480 15.51 -24.66 -11.98
CA LEU A 480 14.42 -24.29 -12.87
C LEU A 480 14.02 -25.43 -13.82
N GLU A 481 14.97 -26.24 -14.30
CA GLU A 481 14.67 -27.46 -15.07
C GLU A 481 13.80 -28.45 -14.29
N GLN A 482 14.13 -28.67 -13.01
CA GLN A 482 13.34 -29.55 -12.15
C GLN A 482 11.94 -28.99 -11.93
N ILE A 483 11.81 -27.69 -11.68
CA ILE A 483 10.51 -27.01 -11.50
C ILE A 483 9.69 -27.02 -12.80
N ALA A 484 10.32 -26.82 -13.96
CA ALA A 484 9.63 -26.84 -15.26
C ALA A 484 9.02 -28.22 -15.56
N ARG A 485 9.67 -29.32 -15.16
CA ARG A 485 9.08 -30.67 -15.25
C ARG A 485 7.85 -30.82 -14.34
N ILE A 486 7.93 -30.29 -13.13
CA ILE A 486 6.80 -30.30 -12.17
C ILE A 486 5.64 -29.44 -12.70
N ARG A 487 5.93 -28.29 -13.34
CA ARG A 487 4.94 -27.42 -13.99
C ARG A 487 4.13 -28.18 -15.04
N THR A 488 4.77 -29.01 -15.85
CA THR A 488 4.08 -29.86 -16.83
C THR A 488 3.14 -30.85 -16.16
N GLU A 489 3.62 -31.57 -15.13
CA GLU A 489 2.81 -32.50 -14.34
C GLU A 489 1.61 -31.80 -13.67
N ALA A 490 1.81 -30.58 -13.15
CA ALA A 490 0.74 -29.76 -12.57
C ALA A 490 -0.27 -29.32 -13.63
N SER A 491 0.19 -28.93 -14.82
CA SER A 491 -0.69 -28.51 -15.92
C SER A 491 -1.57 -29.66 -16.40
N GLU A 492 -1.01 -30.88 -16.49
CA GLU A 492 -1.76 -32.10 -16.80
C GLU A 492 -2.76 -32.46 -15.70
N LYS A 493 -2.36 -32.32 -14.42
CA LYS A 493 -3.21 -32.61 -13.28
C LYS A 493 -4.42 -31.69 -13.19
N TRP A 494 -4.23 -30.41 -13.42
CA TRP A 494 -5.26 -29.39 -13.23
C TRP A 494 -6.04 -29.04 -14.50
N ASP A 495 -5.65 -29.61 -15.65
CA ASP A 495 -6.27 -29.38 -16.96
C ASP A 495 -6.27 -27.90 -17.37
N HIS A 496 -5.19 -27.19 -17.03
CA HIS A 496 -4.94 -25.84 -17.52
C HIS A 496 -3.43 -25.53 -17.50
N PRO A 497 -2.96 -24.57 -18.31
CA PRO A 497 -1.57 -24.13 -18.25
C PRO A 497 -1.21 -23.55 -16.88
N VAL A 498 -0.03 -23.91 -16.37
CA VAL A 498 0.54 -23.36 -15.13
C VAL A 498 1.71 -22.45 -15.50
N THR A 499 1.61 -21.17 -15.16
CA THR A 499 2.68 -20.18 -15.42
C THR A 499 3.85 -20.34 -14.45
N LEU A 500 5.07 -20.25 -14.96
CA LEU A 500 6.30 -20.15 -14.18
C LEU A 500 6.91 -18.76 -14.38
N SER A 501 7.04 -18.05 -13.26
CA SER A 501 7.54 -16.69 -13.21
C SER A 501 8.72 -16.58 -12.25
N ALA A 502 9.67 -15.71 -12.55
CA ALA A 502 10.83 -15.46 -11.67
C ALA A 502 11.01 -13.96 -11.42
N ARG A 503 11.43 -13.62 -10.20
CA ARG A 503 11.87 -12.28 -9.84
C ARG A 503 13.31 -12.34 -9.40
N ILE A 504 14.18 -11.66 -10.13
CA ILE A 504 15.63 -11.73 -9.96
C ILE A 504 16.18 -10.41 -9.39
N PRO A 505 17.28 -10.43 -8.64
CA PRO A 505 17.94 -9.20 -8.20
C PRO A 505 18.52 -8.43 -9.39
N PHE A 506 18.61 -7.11 -9.24
CA PHE A 506 19.34 -6.26 -10.17
C PHE A 506 20.85 -6.55 -10.13
N GLU A 507 21.47 -6.68 -11.30
CA GLU A 507 22.89 -6.92 -11.52
C GLU A 507 23.43 -5.89 -12.52
N GLU A 508 24.60 -5.33 -12.23
CA GLU A 508 25.31 -4.46 -13.16
C GLU A 508 26.18 -5.32 -14.09
N LEU A 509 26.23 -5.00 -15.39
CA LEU A 509 27.05 -5.75 -16.37
C LEU A 509 28.56 -5.61 -16.14
N ALA A 510 29.01 -4.50 -15.55
CA ALA A 510 30.42 -4.34 -15.24
C ALA A 510 30.82 -5.35 -14.16
N ALA A 511 31.94 -6.06 -14.36
CA ALA A 511 32.54 -6.85 -13.30
C ALA A 511 32.86 -5.90 -12.12
N THR A 512 32.00 -5.91 -11.12
CA THR A 512 32.23 -5.19 -9.87
C THR A 512 33.10 -6.07 -8.97
N GLU A 513 33.58 -5.54 -7.85
CA GLU A 513 34.16 -6.37 -6.77
C GLU A 513 33.21 -7.50 -6.32
N ALA A 514 31.94 -7.40 -6.70
CA ALA A 514 30.94 -8.42 -6.47
C ALA A 514 31.19 -9.68 -7.34
N GLY A 515 31.57 -9.60 -8.61
CA GLY A 515 31.79 -10.78 -9.48
C GLY A 515 30.85 -10.83 -10.69
N GLU A 516 30.75 -12.00 -11.33
CA GLU A 516 30.01 -12.20 -12.59
C GLU A 516 28.48 -12.05 -12.44
N PRO A 517 27.77 -11.61 -13.50
CA PRO A 517 26.31 -11.42 -13.49
C PRO A 517 25.56 -12.76 -13.63
N VAL A 518 25.52 -13.52 -12.53
CA VAL A 518 25.00 -14.89 -12.47
C VAL A 518 23.52 -14.99 -12.88
N PHE A 519 22.68 -14.02 -12.50
CA PHE A 519 21.25 -14.06 -12.82
C PHE A 519 20.97 -13.68 -14.27
N ILE A 520 21.71 -12.74 -14.85
CA ILE A 520 21.55 -12.39 -16.28
C ILE A 520 21.95 -13.59 -17.16
N GLU A 521 23.06 -14.25 -16.84
CA GLU A 521 23.50 -15.44 -17.57
C GLU A 521 22.50 -16.60 -17.41
N ALA A 522 22.03 -16.86 -16.18
CA ALA A 522 21.01 -17.89 -15.95
C ALA A 522 19.71 -17.56 -16.68
N LEU A 523 19.27 -16.30 -16.71
CA LEU A 523 18.08 -15.84 -17.44
C LEU A 523 18.17 -16.15 -18.93
N SER A 524 19.32 -15.87 -19.56
CA SER A 524 19.55 -16.19 -20.97
C SER A 524 19.37 -17.70 -21.24
N GLN A 525 19.92 -18.55 -20.37
CA GLN A 525 19.77 -20.00 -20.50
C GLN A 525 18.33 -20.47 -20.22
N TRP A 526 17.66 -19.90 -19.22
CA TRP A 526 16.25 -20.20 -18.93
C TRP A 526 15.35 -19.86 -20.11
N ALA A 527 15.55 -18.69 -20.72
CA ALA A 527 14.76 -18.21 -21.84
C ALA A 527 15.01 -19.03 -23.11
N ALA A 528 16.28 -19.29 -23.45
CA ALA A 528 16.64 -20.11 -24.61
C ALA A 528 16.10 -21.55 -24.52
N ALA A 529 15.98 -22.10 -23.31
CA ALA A 529 15.44 -23.43 -23.06
C ALA A 529 13.91 -23.46 -22.84
N GLY A 530 13.21 -22.32 -22.89
CA GLY A 530 11.76 -22.25 -22.66
C GLY A 530 11.33 -22.68 -21.25
N LEU A 531 12.22 -22.53 -20.26
CA LEU A 531 11.98 -22.95 -18.88
C LEU A 531 11.11 -21.97 -18.10
N LEU A 532 10.99 -20.72 -18.57
CA LEU A 532 10.29 -19.64 -17.89
C LEU A 532 9.29 -19.00 -18.85
N ASP A 533 8.16 -18.52 -18.34
CA ASP A 533 7.18 -17.79 -19.17
C ASP A 533 7.37 -16.27 -19.05
N ARG A 534 7.80 -15.80 -17.88
CA ARG A 534 8.04 -14.38 -17.62
C ARG A 534 9.01 -14.13 -16.48
N PHE A 535 9.71 -13.00 -16.51
CA PHE A 535 10.58 -12.57 -15.43
C PHE A 535 10.43 -11.09 -15.09
N MET A 536 10.96 -10.68 -13.94
CA MET A 536 11.04 -9.28 -13.53
C MET A 536 12.30 -9.02 -12.71
N VAL A 537 12.76 -7.76 -12.69
CA VAL A 537 14.02 -7.37 -12.04
C VAL A 537 13.75 -6.46 -10.86
N CYS A 538 14.12 -6.90 -9.66
CA CYS A 538 13.91 -6.13 -8.44
C CYS A 538 14.87 -4.95 -8.34
N LEU A 539 14.31 -3.73 -8.41
CA LEU A 539 15.02 -2.46 -8.24
C LEU A 539 14.99 -1.93 -6.79
N HIS A 540 14.47 -2.72 -5.86
CA HIS A 540 14.46 -2.39 -4.45
C HIS A 540 15.67 -2.97 -3.72
N GLU A 541 16.48 -2.12 -3.11
CA GLU A 541 17.60 -2.50 -2.25
C GLU A 541 17.45 -1.80 -0.88
N PRO A 542 17.66 -2.48 0.25
CA PRO A 542 17.57 -1.83 1.56
C PRO A 542 18.51 -0.62 1.66
N GLY A 543 17.95 0.57 1.92
CA GLY A 543 18.71 1.82 2.01
C GLY A 543 19.08 2.46 0.68
N ARG A 544 18.76 1.85 -0.47
CA ARG A 544 19.00 2.40 -1.81
C ARG A 544 17.81 2.10 -2.73
N SER A 545 17.09 3.15 -3.14
CA SER A 545 16.02 3.00 -4.13
C SER A 545 16.61 3.09 -5.53
N ARG A 546 17.07 1.96 -6.09
CA ARG A 546 17.53 1.94 -7.50
C ARG A 546 16.39 2.30 -8.45
N LEU A 547 15.15 2.04 -8.06
CA LEU A 547 13.98 2.52 -8.81
C LEU A 547 14.02 4.03 -9.05
N ALA A 548 14.44 4.83 -8.07
CA ALA A 548 14.58 6.28 -8.22
C ALA A 548 15.79 6.71 -9.08
N GLU A 549 16.77 5.83 -9.25
CA GLU A 549 17.97 6.05 -10.08
C GLU A 549 17.72 5.74 -11.56
N GLU A 550 16.60 5.09 -11.89
CA GLU A 550 16.20 4.71 -13.25
C GLU A 550 17.34 4.00 -14.03
N PRO A 551 17.92 2.90 -13.51
CA PRO A 551 19.04 2.23 -14.16
C PRO A 551 18.62 1.63 -15.50
N SER A 552 19.58 1.50 -16.41
CA SER A 552 19.36 0.82 -17.69
C SER A 552 19.01 -0.66 -17.49
N LEU A 553 17.86 -1.09 -18.01
CA LEU A 553 17.42 -2.50 -18.01
C LEU A 553 17.68 -3.23 -19.32
N ARG A 554 18.34 -2.57 -20.29
CA ARG A 554 18.48 -3.08 -21.65
C ARG A 554 19.12 -4.46 -21.73
N HIS A 555 20.10 -4.75 -20.89
CA HIS A 555 20.81 -6.03 -20.90
C HIS A 555 19.93 -7.22 -20.48
N TYR A 556 18.87 -6.98 -19.70
CA TYR A 556 17.86 -8.01 -19.42
C TYR A 556 16.97 -8.26 -20.62
N ALA A 557 16.57 -7.21 -21.34
CA ALA A 557 15.81 -7.34 -22.58
C ALA A 557 16.64 -8.07 -23.66
N ASP A 558 17.93 -7.73 -23.78
CA ASP A 558 18.87 -8.42 -24.68
C ASP A 558 19.02 -9.91 -24.31
N ALA A 559 19.01 -10.26 -23.01
CA ALA A 559 19.16 -11.64 -22.54
C ALA A 559 17.98 -12.56 -22.91
N VAL A 560 16.78 -12.01 -23.13
CA VAL A 560 15.60 -12.78 -23.55
C VAL A 560 15.21 -12.55 -25.01
N GLN A 561 16.01 -11.78 -25.74
CA GLN A 561 15.70 -11.39 -27.11
C GLN A 561 15.53 -12.62 -28.02
N GLY A 562 14.40 -12.68 -28.74
CA GLY A 562 14.09 -13.78 -29.65
C GLY A 562 13.50 -15.02 -28.97
N THR A 563 13.12 -14.93 -27.70
CA THR A 563 12.37 -15.94 -26.95
C THR A 563 10.94 -15.47 -26.70
N ASP A 564 10.06 -16.36 -26.24
CA ASP A 564 8.68 -16.03 -25.84
C ASP A 564 8.56 -15.56 -24.37
N VAL A 565 9.70 -15.32 -23.69
CA VAL A 565 9.71 -14.92 -22.28
C VAL A 565 9.39 -13.44 -22.14
N GLU A 566 8.32 -13.11 -21.43
CA GLU A 566 7.92 -11.73 -21.19
C GLU A 566 8.80 -11.04 -20.13
N PHE A 567 9.26 -9.81 -20.40
CA PHE A 567 9.93 -8.99 -19.41
C PHE A 567 8.92 -8.08 -18.71
N TRP A 568 8.63 -8.36 -17.44
CA TRP A 568 7.70 -7.61 -16.61
C TRP A 568 8.37 -6.51 -15.80
N LEU A 569 7.63 -5.42 -15.60
CA LEU A 569 8.05 -4.31 -14.75
C LEU A 569 7.88 -4.68 -13.28
N ASP A 570 8.93 -4.54 -12.47
CA ASP A 570 8.85 -4.64 -11.02
C ASP A 570 8.93 -3.24 -10.38
N MET A 571 7.80 -2.81 -9.80
CA MET A 571 7.67 -1.56 -9.07
C MET A 571 7.57 -1.78 -7.55
N TYR A 572 8.16 -2.85 -7.00
CA TYR A 572 8.10 -3.17 -5.58
C TYR A 572 8.50 -1.99 -4.69
N GLN A 573 7.59 -1.64 -3.79
CA GLN A 573 7.55 -0.47 -2.90
C GLN A 573 7.43 0.91 -3.54
N GLY A 574 7.54 1.03 -4.87
CA GLY A 574 7.50 2.32 -5.56
C GLY A 574 8.56 3.30 -5.03
N THR A 575 8.34 4.60 -5.25
CA THR A 575 9.19 5.70 -4.74
C THR A 575 8.69 6.30 -3.44
N TRP A 576 7.67 5.69 -2.84
CA TRP A 576 7.03 6.17 -1.62
C TRP A 576 8.03 6.43 -0.47
N HIS A 577 8.92 5.47 -0.19
CA HIS A 577 9.88 5.58 0.92
C HIS A 577 10.94 6.66 0.70
N THR A 578 11.07 7.17 -0.52
CA THR A 578 12.01 8.23 -0.89
C THR A 578 11.30 9.56 -1.17
N GLY A 579 10.08 9.73 -0.64
CA GLY A 579 9.31 10.98 -0.79
C GLY A 579 8.61 11.15 -2.14
N GLY A 580 8.65 10.13 -2.99
CA GLY A 580 7.88 10.10 -4.24
C GLY A 580 6.41 9.73 -4.01
N GLY A 581 5.69 9.51 -5.12
CA GLY A 581 4.25 9.27 -5.10
C GLY A 581 3.75 8.70 -6.42
N PRO A 582 2.43 8.54 -6.60
CA PRO A 582 1.86 7.85 -7.75
C PRO A 582 2.31 8.41 -9.10
N VAL A 583 2.41 9.74 -9.21
CA VAL A 583 2.85 10.42 -10.43
C VAL A 583 4.30 10.08 -10.76
N ARG A 584 5.20 10.16 -9.77
CA ARG A 584 6.62 9.82 -9.95
C ARG A 584 6.79 8.34 -10.30
N ASP A 585 6.04 7.45 -9.66
CA ASP A 585 6.03 6.02 -9.97
C ASP A 585 5.60 5.76 -11.42
N LEU A 586 4.60 6.49 -11.93
CA LEU A 586 4.15 6.39 -13.32
C LEU A 586 5.19 6.93 -14.33
N GLU A 587 5.85 8.03 -14.01
CA GLU A 587 6.94 8.57 -14.84
C GLU A 587 8.08 7.55 -14.97
N ILE A 588 8.51 6.98 -13.84
CA ILE A 588 9.54 5.94 -13.81
C ILE A 588 9.07 4.70 -14.58
N ALA A 589 7.85 4.23 -14.35
CA ALA A 589 7.31 3.07 -15.05
C ALA A 589 7.31 3.27 -16.58
N ARG A 590 6.92 4.46 -17.06
CA ARG A 590 6.98 4.80 -18.51
C ARG A 590 8.41 4.86 -19.02
N SER A 591 9.33 5.45 -18.24
CA SER A 591 10.76 5.49 -18.54
C SER A 591 11.33 4.06 -18.69
N LEU A 592 10.99 3.15 -17.78
CA LEU A 592 11.45 1.76 -17.81
C LEU A 592 10.80 0.94 -18.94
N VAL A 593 9.51 1.15 -19.25
CA VAL A 593 8.86 0.55 -20.43
C VAL A 593 9.58 0.95 -21.71
N ALA A 594 9.98 2.21 -21.85
CA ALA A 594 10.75 2.68 -23.00
C ALA A 594 12.14 2.03 -23.13
N GLN A 595 12.64 1.35 -22.09
CA GLN A 595 13.92 0.64 -22.09
C GLN A 595 13.82 -0.84 -22.50
N GLY A 596 12.63 -1.34 -22.83
CA GLY A 596 12.41 -2.70 -23.33
C GLY A 596 11.59 -3.62 -22.42
N VAL A 597 10.87 -3.07 -21.43
CA VAL A 597 9.90 -3.85 -20.65
C VAL A 597 8.61 -4.00 -21.45
N ASP A 598 8.30 -5.21 -21.89
CA ASP A 598 7.25 -5.51 -22.88
C ASP A 598 6.08 -6.34 -22.33
N GLY A 599 6.21 -6.89 -21.12
CA GLY A 599 5.18 -7.67 -20.44
C GLY A 599 4.25 -6.84 -19.54
N GLY A 600 3.82 -7.47 -18.45
CA GLY A 600 2.95 -6.86 -17.45
C GLY A 600 3.66 -6.01 -16.39
N VAL A 601 2.90 -5.58 -15.40
CA VAL A 601 3.38 -4.79 -14.27
C VAL A 601 3.12 -5.53 -12.97
N PHE A 602 4.20 -5.81 -12.23
CA PHE A 602 4.15 -6.21 -10.84
C PHE A 602 4.32 -4.98 -9.96
N TYR A 603 3.29 -4.68 -9.16
CA TYR A 603 3.34 -3.53 -8.28
C TYR A 603 2.84 -3.91 -6.88
N TYR A 604 3.77 -4.00 -5.94
CA TYR A 604 3.48 -4.14 -4.51
C TYR A 604 3.97 -2.95 -3.70
N MET A 605 3.22 -2.57 -2.67
CA MET A 605 3.67 -1.63 -1.65
C MET A 605 2.92 -2.05 -0.39
N GLY A 606 3.67 -2.35 0.66
CA GLY A 606 3.09 -2.70 1.95
C GLY A 606 2.29 -1.52 2.48
N HIS A 607 1.12 -1.77 3.06
CA HIS A 607 0.28 -0.72 3.66
C HIS A 607 -0.12 0.40 2.68
N ARG A 608 -0.29 0.07 1.38
CA ARG A 608 -0.82 1.01 0.37
C ARG A 608 -2.07 1.70 0.90
N ALA A 609 -1.99 3.01 0.91
CA ALA A 609 -3.13 3.84 1.19
C ALA A 609 -4.17 3.70 0.07
N VAL A 610 -5.42 4.00 0.38
CA VAL A 610 -6.56 3.70 -0.51
C VAL A 610 -6.46 4.43 -1.84
N GLU A 611 -5.87 5.63 -1.81
CA GLU A 611 -5.71 6.52 -2.95
C GLU A 611 -4.93 5.91 -4.13
N TRP A 612 -4.23 4.79 -3.93
CA TRP A 612 -3.51 4.06 -4.98
C TRP A 612 -4.42 3.11 -5.79
N GLU A 613 -5.74 3.26 -5.77
CA GLU A 613 -6.61 2.52 -6.69
C GLU A 613 -6.42 3.00 -8.14
N SER A 614 -6.31 4.31 -8.37
CA SER A 614 -6.21 4.91 -9.71
C SER A 614 -4.89 4.56 -10.42
N ILE A 615 -3.79 4.52 -9.68
CA ILE A 615 -2.46 4.22 -10.25
C ILE A 615 -2.39 2.81 -10.82
N ASN A 616 -3.03 1.81 -10.22
CA ASN A 616 -2.99 0.45 -10.73
C ASN A 616 -3.63 0.39 -12.13
N TRP A 617 -4.79 1.01 -12.29
CA TRP A 617 -5.42 1.19 -13.61
C TRP A 617 -4.52 1.96 -14.58
N GLN A 618 -3.82 2.98 -14.09
CA GLN A 618 -2.92 3.79 -14.92
C GLN A 618 -1.64 3.01 -15.34
N MET A 619 -1.14 2.12 -14.49
CA MET A 619 -0.02 1.22 -14.79
C MET A 619 -0.37 0.19 -15.87
N LYS A 620 -1.65 -0.12 -16.08
CA LYS A 620 -2.07 -0.92 -17.24
C LYS A 620 -1.98 -0.13 -18.54
N LEU A 621 -2.08 1.19 -18.46
CA LEU A 621 -2.12 2.12 -19.59
C LEU A 621 -0.79 2.82 -19.81
N LEU A 622 0.34 2.16 -19.54
CA LEU A 622 1.67 2.75 -19.73
C LEU A 622 1.95 3.10 -21.20
N ASP A 623 1.40 2.32 -22.14
CA ASP A 623 1.52 2.56 -23.58
C ASP A 623 0.57 3.63 -24.12
N VAL A 624 -0.32 4.13 -23.26
CA VAL A 624 -1.42 5.03 -23.61
C VAL A 624 -1.42 6.22 -22.63
N PRO A 625 -0.35 7.04 -22.64
CA PRO A 625 -0.14 8.03 -21.60
C PRO A 625 -1.21 9.13 -21.55
N GLU A 626 -1.96 9.33 -22.65
CA GLU A 626 -3.07 10.27 -22.74
C GLU A 626 -4.33 9.79 -22.00
N ALA A 627 -4.47 8.49 -21.75
CA ALA A 627 -5.59 7.93 -20.99
C ALA A 627 -5.30 8.04 -19.49
N VAL A 628 -5.80 9.11 -18.87
CA VAL A 628 -5.57 9.38 -17.44
C VAL A 628 -6.77 8.89 -16.60
N VAL A 629 -6.53 7.98 -15.66
CA VAL A 629 -7.54 7.48 -14.71
C VAL A 629 -7.80 8.49 -13.59
N ASP A 630 -6.75 9.22 -13.19
CA ASP A 630 -6.78 10.02 -11.97
C ASP A 630 -7.60 11.32 -12.11
N PRO A 631 -8.69 11.48 -11.35
CA PRO A 631 -9.44 12.73 -11.30
C PRO A 631 -8.71 13.90 -10.63
N HIS A 632 -7.63 13.65 -9.88
CA HIS A 632 -6.87 14.68 -9.17
C HIS A 632 -5.81 15.37 -10.02
N HIS A 633 -5.53 14.84 -11.21
CA HIS A 633 -4.61 15.48 -12.13
C HIS A 633 -5.38 16.53 -12.93
N PRO A 634 -5.22 17.85 -12.67
CA PRO A 634 -5.51 18.82 -13.70
C PRO A 634 -4.66 18.41 -14.90
N ARG A 635 -5.32 18.24 -16.05
CA ARG A 635 -4.69 17.85 -17.32
C ARG A 635 -3.29 18.45 -17.39
N ALA A 636 -2.28 17.61 -17.63
CA ALA A 636 -1.07 18.11 -18.28
C ALA A 636 -1.55 18.97 -19.44
N THR A 637 -1.15 20.24 -19.45
CA THR A 637 -1.52 21.22 -20.48
C THR A 637 -1.60 20.54 -21.84
N PRO A 638 -2.66 20.76 -22.65
CA PRO A 638 -2.74 20.17 -23.97
C PRO A 638 -1.41 20.43 -24.67
N SER A 639 -0.76 19.35 -25.12
CA SER A 639 0.51 19.42 -25.84
C SER A 639 0.39 20.53 -26.88
N PRO A 640 1.34 21.47 -26.98
CA PRO A 640 1.26 22.51 -27.99
C PRO A 640 1.10 21.83 -29.35
N GLN A 641 -0.03 22.11 -30.01
CA GLN A 641 -0.36 21.61 -31.35
C GLN A 641 0.60 22.20 -32.38
#